data_AF-A0A0C2CYJ4-F1
#
_entry.id   AF-A0A0C2CYJ4-F1
#
_cell.length_a   1.000
_cell.length_b   1.000
_cell.length_c   1.000
_cell.angle_alpha   90.00
_cell.angle_beta   90.00
_cell.angle_gamma   90.00
#
_symmetry.space_group_name_H-M   'P 1'
#
loop_
_entity.id
_entity.type
_entity.pdbx_description
1 polymer ?
#
loop_
_entity_poly.entity_id
_entity_poly.type
_entity_poly.pdbx_seq_one_letter_code
_entity_poly.pdbx_strand_id
1 'polypeptide(L)'
;MDPVFADMSFETFAARHGERAGDHWFVEGDQAMTDADFRSLYEWLRTEASAAAPHTPVPVAATYAEEGFDAAWSSGRKLSLTWCVGRVMPSPSTNEEDHEAHYAHLVETVEWATRAWERAGDVNFIHLSEYDSPEAQASGACQPGENGIHFRVRTGPECTGPCGGKTYPKALPQYEFVDPDELDGDAEIVFGLQRFFSNVTEGRINALHELGHMIGFTHEHLRWIDEQEPNNLACSALGNIEWRGLTPNDPDSVMGVDSCVGVNNNLPRLSAWDRLGTYYQYTWGRRRASMMGVVSQVDDYAYDGTGQTGILWQSSRSAQIQRWTSARTPGNAIEFLVDELCANGGVPPCDGPYDSEGRVRPIPALLSGGASDLDVLFYGSGQVLEDAVAINDGTSLVPLNLDLDWFAVPVVGSFGSGNGDQILLYRPGAEQDALLVLDDGNVATYPMNFAGYGYPLAGRFRGFGGGRNDIVWYEPHSHGVSSWQWDHQDFEFAANSPFDGEALGLEQGMEYMPILGDFNGDALTDIFWYSAGDGADIMWWSQSDMDSIIFSAASAEVTHDYRPFVGDFDGNGTEDILWFAPYAEAVQVTSKIWYFTEQETYTSQTLSTRQDYSPYVADFDDDGCSDILWYKPDDPSMESPLWRCLPNERDFACEPPLVTPAAAYPVGFGGAY
;
A
#
# COMPACT_ATOMS: atom_id res chain seq x y z
N MET A 1 15.07 1.65 26.35
CA MET A 1 16.00 2.79 26.10
C MET A 1 17.33 2.65 26.86
N ASP A 2 18.47 2.78 26.17
CA ASP A 2 19.82 2.68 26.74
C ASP A 2 20.23 3.95 27.54
N PRO A 3 20.51 3.85 28.86
CA PRO A 3 20.89 5.01 29.68
C PRO A 3 22.19 5.69 29.24
N VAL A 4 23.00 5.04 28.40
CA VAL A 4 24.22 5.64 27.82
C VAL A 4 23.93 6.93 27.06
N PHE A 5 22.76 7.08 26.43
CA PHE A 5 22.44 8.28 25.67
C PHE A 5 22.27 9.52 26.54
N ALA A 6 21.83 9.39 27.81
CA ALA A 6 21.54 10.52 28.68
C ALA A 6 22.76 11.42 28.95
N ASP A 7 23.95 10.81 29.04
CA ASP A 7 25.22 11.47 29.34
C ASP A 7 26.17 11.56 28.12
N MET A 8 25.75 11.06 26.96
CA MET A 8 26.57 11.08 25.75
C MET A 8 26.60 12.50 25.14
N SER A 9 27.78 12.98 24.73
CA SER A 9 27.87 14.23 23.95
C SER A 9 27.53 13.99 22.48
N PHE A 10 27.08 15.02 21.78
CA PHE A 10 26.80 14.93 20.34
C PHE A 10 28.04 14.47 19.55
N GLU A 11 29.25 14.91 19.91
CA GLU A 11 30.48 14.49 19.23
C GLU A 11 30.76 13.00 19.42
N THR A 12 30.46 12.48 20.61
CA THR A 12 30.61 11.05 20.91
C THR A 12 29.54 10.23 20.18
N PHE A 13 28.32 10.75 20.13
CA PHE A 13 27.21 10.16 19.39
C PHE A 13 27.54 10.09 17.90
N ALA A 14 27.90 11.23 17.30
CA ALA A 14 28.26 11.33 15.90
C ALA A 14 29.43 10.42 15.52
N ALA A 15 30.45 10.30 16.37
CA ALA A 15 31.59 9.41 16.10
C ALA A 15 31.24 7.91 16.17
N ARG A 16 30.14 7.53 16.80
CA ARG A 16 29.73 6.13 16.99
C ARG A 16 28.60 5.70 16.06
N HIS A 17 27.70 6.62 15.76
CA HIS A 17 26.39 6.32 15.18
C HIS A 17 26.18 6.99 13.82
N GLY A 18 27.16 7.77 13.34
CA GLY A 18 27.09 8.45 12.05
C GLY A 18 28.40 8.40 11.27
N GLU A 19 28.34 8.07 9.98
CA GLU A 19 29.42 8.32 9.04
C GLU A 19 29.14 9.61 8.27
N ARG A 20 30.07 10.56 8.24
CA ARG A 20 29.87 11.82 7.50
C ARG A 20 30.36 11.69 6.07
N ALA A 21 29.47 11.91 5.10
CA ALA A 21 29.83 12.05 3.69
C ALA A 21 29.08 13.24 3.06
N GLY A 22 29.86 14.22 2.58
CA GLY A 22 29.32 15.50 2.15
C GLY A 22 28.64 16.25 3.30
N ASP A 23 27.43 16.74 3.05
CA ASP A 23 26.60 17.48 4.00
C ASP A 23 25.67 16.57 4.83
N HIS A 24 25.74 15.25 4.63
CA HIS A 24 24.88 14.25 5.27
C HIS A 24 25.62 13.38 6.30
N TRP A 25 24.86 12.88 7.27
CA TRP A 25 25.24 11.82 8.20
C TRP A 25 24.58 10.51 7.79
N PHE A 26 25.36 9.43 7.73
CA PHE A 26 24.86 8.09 7.44
C PHE A 26 24.73 7.30 8.73
N VAL A 27 23.52 6.91 9.05
CA VAL A 27 23.22 6.00 10.15
C VAL A 27 23.15 4.59 9.57
N GLU A 28 23.69 3.62 10.30
CA GLU A 28 23.73 2.19 9.93
C GLU A 28 24.44 1.83 8.61
N GLY A 29 24.92 2.83 7.85
CA GLY A 29 25.81 2.68 6.69
C GLY A 29 25.24 3.29 5.40
N ASP A 30 23.93 3.32 5.26
CA ASP A 30 23.19 3.62 4.03
C ASP A 30 21.98 4.54 4.21
N GLN A 31 21.57 4.86 5.44
CA GLN A 31 20.48 5.80 5.70
C GLN A 31 21.02 7.21 5.94
N ALA A 32 20.87 8.09 4.95
CA ALA A 32 21.30 9.47 5.08
C ALA A 32 20.35 10.32 5.93
N MET A 33 20.92 11.24 6.70
CA MET A 33 20.22 12.24 7.50
C MET A 33 20.87 13.61 7.32
N THR A 34 20.08 14.68 7.34
CA THR A 34 20.64 16.03 7.42
C THR A 34 21.30 16.25 8.79
N ASP A 35 22.16 17.28 8.93
CA ASP A 35 22.74 17.63 10.23
C ASP A 35 21.65 18.00 11.26
N ALA A 36 20.52 18.57 10.81
CA ALA A 36 19.39 18.91 11.67
C ALA A 36 18.66 17.66 12.17
N ASP A 37 18.41 16.70 11.29
CA ASP A 37 17.71 15.45 11.63
C ASP A 37 18.57 14.57 12.52
N PHE A 38 19.86 14.42 12.18
CA PHE A 38 20.78 13.64 13.00
C PHE A 38 20.96 14.25 14.41
N ARG A 39 20.88 15.58 14.54
CA ARG A 39 20.84 16.26 15.85
C ARG A 39 19.53 16.04 16.58
N SER A 40 18.40 16.09 15.88
CA SER A 40 17.08 15.81 16.45
C SER A 40 17.01 14.38 17.00
N LEU A 41 17.54 13.40 16.26
CA LEU A 41 17.69 12.01 16.71
C LEU A 41 18.50 11.93 18.02
N TYR A 42 19.66 12.57 18.04
CA TYR A 42 20.49 12.63 19.25
C TYR A 42 19.76 13.26 20.44
N GLU A 43 19.08 14.41 20.22
CA GLU A 43 18.36 15.11 21.29
C GLU A 43 17.19 14.29 21.81
N TRP A 44 16.47 13.59 20.94
CA TRP A 44 15.40 12.67 21.30
C TRP A 44 15.94 11.50 22.15
N LEU A 45 16.93 10.76 21.66
CA LEU A 45 17.54 9.62 22.39
C LEU A 45 18.05 10.04 23.77
N ARG A 46 18.72 11.20 23.85
CA ARG A 46 19.22 11.75 25.11
C ARG A 46 18.09 12.11 26.07
N THR A 47 16.99 12.67 25.56
CA THR A 47 15.85 13.11 26.37
C THR A 47 15.08 11.92 26.92
N GLU A 48 14.78 10.93 26.07
CA GLU A 48 14.15 9.66 26.46
C GLU A 48 14.96 8.92 27.53
N ALA A 49 16.28 8.79 27.33
CA ALA A 49 17.17 8.15 28.30
C ALA A 49 17.25 8.88 29.66
N SER A 50 16.86 10.16 29.72
CA SER A 50 16.91 10.99 30.93
C SER A 50 15.63 10.98 31.79
N ALA A 51 14.60 10.21 31.38
CA ALA A 51 13.31 10.07 32.08
C ALA A 51 12.53 11.38 32.34
N ALA A 52 12.76 12.42 31.52
CA ALA A 52 12.24 13.78 31.72
C ALA A 52 11.22 14.24 30.67
N ALA A 53 10.85 13.42 29.68
CA ALA A 53 9.87 13.79 28.66
C ALA A 53 8.61 12.90 28.72
N PRO A 54 7.41 13.48 28.56
CA PRO A 54 6.25 12.73 28.08
C PRO A 54 6.51 12.33 26.62
N HIS A 55 6.16 11.10 26.28
CA HIS A 55 6.27 10.53 24.94
C HIS A 55 5.69 11.48 23.90
N THR A 56 6.55 12.08 23.08
CA THR A 56 6.09 12.76 21.86
C THR A 56 7.08 12.40 20.76
N PRO A 57 6.93 11.21 20.13
CA PRO A 57 7.80 10.79 19.05
C PRO A 57 7.52 11.67 17.84
N VAL A 58 8.51 12.48 17.45
CA VAL A 58 8.55 13.08 16.11
C VAL A 58 9.42 12.16 15.28
N PRO A 59 8.94 11.62 14.14
CA PRO A 59 9.76 10.78 13.28
C PRO A 59 10.98 11.57 12.81
N VAL A 60 12.17 11.10 13.20
CA VAL A 60 13.39 11.35 12.44
C VAL A 60 13.47 10.23 11.41
N ALA A 61 13.87 10.48 10.14
CA ALA A 61 13.88 9.43 9.11
C ALA A 61 14.46 8.14 9.68
N ALA A 62 13.67 7.08 9.59
CA ALA A 62 13.98 5.74 10.06
C ALA A 62 14.05 5.51 11.58
N THR A 63 13.44 6.35 12.43
CA THR A 63 13.31 6.07 13.88
C THR A 63 11.86 5.84 14.31
N TYR A 64 11.57 4.62 14.78
CA TYR A 64 10.29 4.22 15.37
C TYR A 64 10.51 3.93 16.86
N ALA A 65 9.56 4.34 17.69
CA ALA A 65 9.40 3.86 19.06
C ALA A 65 8.09 3.07 19.13
N GLU A 66 7.92 2.17 20.11
CA GLU A 66 6.67 1.42 20.35
C GLU A 66 5.42 2.31 20.44
N GLU A 67 5.57 3.57 20.85
CA GLU A 67 4.49 4.56 20.98
C GLU A 67 4.50 5.64 19.87
N GLY A 68 5.33 5.47 18.84
CA GLY A 68 5.56 6.44 17.75
C GLY A 68 4.86 6.12 16.43
N PHE A 69 4.86 7.10 15.54
CA PHE A 69 4.24 7.03 14.21
C PHE A 69 5.08 6.27 13.19
N ASP A 70 4.42 5.76 12.14
CA ASP A 70 5.12 5.13 11.03
C ASP A 70 5.63 6.13 9.98
N ALA A 71 6.89 5.98 9.57
CA ALA A 71 7.41 6.70 8.42
C ALA A 71 6.86 6.07 7.13
N ALA A 72 5.77 6.62 6.59
CA ALA A 72 5.16 6.11 5.37
C ALA A 72 4.57 7.21 4.51
N TRP A 73 4.51 6.96 3.19
CA TRP A 73 3.81 7.83 2.25
C TRP A 73 2.32 7.93 2.55
N SER A 74 1.77 9.13 2.47
CA SER A 74 0.31 9.33 2.53
C SER A 74 -0.42 8.61 1.42
N SER A 75 -1.72 8.49 1.63
CA SER A 75 -2.64 7.80 0.74
C SER A 75 -2.63 8.32 -0.69
N GLY A 76 -2.58 9.64 -0.88
CA GLY A 76 -2.47 10.21 -2.22
C GLY A 76 -1.08 10.05 -2.82
N ARG A 77 -0.04 10.27 -2.01
CA ARG A 77 1.33 10.31 -2.52
C ARG A 77 1.84 8.93 -2.91
N LYS A 78 1.48 7.87 -2.19
CA LYS A 78 1.90 6.50 -2.53
C LYS A 78 1.48 6.07 -3.95
N LEU A 79 0.48 6.74 -4.53
CA LEU A 79 -0.04 6.51 -5.88
C LEU A 79 0.73 7.26 -7.00
N SER A 80 1.72 8.07 -6.63
CA SER A 80 2.48 8.92 -7.56
C SER A 80 3.95 9.10 -7.15
N LEU A 81 4.67 8.01 -6.92
CA LEU A 81 6.10 8.05 -6.60
C LEU A 81 6.93 8.16 -7.87
N THR A 82 7.03 9.37 -8.42
CA THR A 82 7.80 9.61 -9.66
C THR A 82 9.31 9.60 -9.41
N TRP A 83 10.06 9.06 -10.36
CA TRP A 83 11.51 9.04 -10.32
C TRP A 83 12.15 9.18 -11.70
N CYS A 84 13.43 9.52 -11.70
CA CYS A 84 14.25 9.66 -12.91
C CYS A 84 15.67 9.17 -12.66
N VAL A 85 16.42 8.94 -13.74
CA VAL A 85 17.82 8.55 -13.71
C VAL A 85 18.74 9.76 -13.81
N GLY A 86 19.49 9.97 -12.74
CA GLY A 86 20.60 10.91 -12.69
C GLY A 86 21.87 10.36 -13.31
N ARG A 87 23.02 10.91 -12.90
CA ARG A 87 24.33 10.54 -13.46
C ARG A 87 24.63 9.03 -13.30
N VAL A 88 24.82 8.35 -14.43
CA VAL A 88 25.35 6.96 -14.47
C VAL A 88 26.82 6.96 -14.87
N MET A 89 27.67 6.22 -14.16
CA MET A 89 29.11 6.11 -14.43
C MET A 89 29.48 4.76 -15.09
N PRO A 90 30.38 4.71 -16.10
CA PRO A 90 31.10 5.85 -16.69
C PRO A 90 30.14 6.83 -17.37
N SER A 91 30.41 8.12 -17.17
CA SER A 91 29.58 9.21 -17.69
C SER A 91 29.86 9.37 -19.20
N PRO A 92 28.91 9.91 -19.99
CA PRO A 92 28.98 10.03 -21.46
C PRO A 92 30.30 10.57 -22.02
N SER A 93 31.10 11.28 -21.23
CA SER A 93 32.42 11.80 -21.63
C SER A 93 33.56 10.76 -21.67
N THR A 94 33.35 9.51 -21.22
CA THR A 94 34.45 8.54 -21.00
C THR A 94 34.29 7.23 -21.80
N ASN A 95 33.08 6.72 -21.97
CA ASN A 95 32.73 5.62 -22.87
C ASN A 95 31.19 5.56 -23.03
N GLU A 96 30.68 5.96 -24.19
CA GLU A 96 29.23 6.04 -24.46
C GLU A 96 28.57 4.65 -24.45
N GLU A 97 29.24 3.63 -24.99
CA GLU A 97 28.72 2.25 -25.03
C GLU A 97 28.56 1.65 -23.63
N ASP A 98 29.54 1.86 -22.74
CA ASP A 98 29.46 1.39 -21.35
C ASP A 98 28.41 2.19 -20.56
N HIS A 99 28.24 3.49 -20.86
CA HIS A 99 27.21 4.32 -20.22
C HIS A 99 25.81 3.81 -20.55
N GLU A 100 25.51 3.59 -21.83
CA GLU A 100 24.20 3.08 -22.28
C GLU A 100 23.90 1.70 -21.69
N ALA A 101 24.90 0.81 -21.62
CA ALA A 101 24.73 -0.51 -21.02
C ALA A 101 24.43 -0.43 -19.51
N HIS A 102 25.12 0.44 -18.76
CA HIS A 102 24.83 0.65 -17.34
C HIS A 102 23.50 1.36 -17.11
N TYR A 103 23.15 2.35 -17.94
CA TYR A 103 21.84 2.99 -17.88
C TYR A 103 20.71 1.97 -18.04
N ALA A 104 20.78 1.16 -19.11
CA ALA A 104 19.78 0.13 -19.37
C ALA A 104 19.69 -0.89 -18.21
N HIS A 105 20.82 -1.34 -17.67
CA HIS A 105 20.84 -2.27 -16.55
C HIS A 105 20.27 -1.65 -15.26
N LEU A 106 20.56 -0.38 -15.00
CA LEU A 106 20.02 0.36 -13.86
C LEU A 106 18.51 0.46 -13.96
N VAL A 107 17.98 0.91 -15.10
CA VAL A 107 16.53 1.03 -15.33
C VAL A 107 15.85 -0.32 -15.19
N GLU A 108 16.35 -1.37 -15.86
CA GLU A 108 15.77 -2.72 -15.79
C GLU A 108 15.71 -3.24 -14.34
N THR A 109 16.78 -3.03 -13.57
CA THR A 109 16.88 -3.52 -12.20
C THR A 109 15.98 -2.73 -11.25
N VAL A 110 15.92 -1.41 -11.39
CA VAL A 110 15.09 -0.54 -10.55
C VAL A 110 13.61 -0.74 -10.88
N GLU A 111 13.22 -0.77 -12.17
CA GLU A 111 11.84 -1.05 -12.58
C GLU A 111 11.39 -2.44 -12.06
N TRP A 112 12.24 -3.46 -12.14
CA TRP A 112 11.92 -4.77 -11.56
C TRP A 112 11.67 -4.68 -10.04
N ALA A 113 12.51 -3.94 -9.31
CA ALA A 113 12.38 -3.80 -7.87
C ALA A 113 11.18 -2.94 -7.46
N THR A 114 10.85 -1.88 -8.21
CA THR A 114 9.63 -1.11 -7.97
C THR A 114 8.41 -2.01 -8.16
N ARG A 115 8.35 -2.81 -9.23
CA ARG A 115 7.20 -3.72 -9.47
C ARG A 115 6.97 -4.70 -8.32
N ALA A 116 8.02 -5.14 -7.62
CA ALA A 116 7.88 -5.99 -6.45
C ALA A 116 7.19 -5.26 -5.27
N TRP A 117 7.63 -4.03 -4.97
CA TRP A 117 7.01 -3.21 -3.92
C TRP A 117 5.60 -2.74 -4.28
N GLU A 118 5.33 -2.41 -5.55
CA GLU A 118 3.98 -2.06 -6.02
C GLU A 118 2.98 -3.18 -5.78
N ARG A 119 3.39 -4.43 -6.02
CA ARG A 119 2.55 -5.59 -5.71
C ARG A 119 2.33 -5.71 -4.21
N ALA A 120 3.41 -5.62 -3.41
CA ALA A 120 3.35 -5.83 -1.97
C ALA A 120 2.51 -4.78 -1.21
N GLY A 121 2.56 -3.52 -1.64
CA GLY A 121 2.00 -2.39 -0.88
C GLY A 121 0.92 -1.59 -1.58
N ASP A 122 0.54 -1.94 -2.82
CA ASP A 122 -0.35 -1.10 -3.62
C ASP A 122 0.18 0.35 -3.71
N VAL A 123 1.47 0.46 -4.00
CA VAL A 123 2.15 1.73 -4.32
C VAL A 123 2.33 1.84 -5.84
N ASN A 124 2.63 3.04 -6.34
CA ASN A 124 2.82 3.29 -7.75
C ASN A 124 4.06 4.15 -8.01
N PHE A 125 5.09 3.51 -8.56
CA PHE A 125 6.32 4.14 -8.99
C PHE A 125 6.25 4.44 -10.49
N ILE A 126 6.54 5.69 -10.84
CA ILE A 126 6.40 6.20 -12.19
C ILE A 126 7.77 6.66 -12.68
N HIS A 127 8.27 6.01 -13.72
CA HIS A 127 9.56 6.37 -14.30
C HIS A 127 9.39 7.49 -15.35
N LEU A 128 9.97 8.66 -15.09
CA LEU A 128 9.93 9.82 -15.98
C LEU A 128 11.17 9.86 -16.89
N SER A 129 11.24 8.92 -17.83
CA SER A 129 12.38 8.69 -18.71
C SER A 129 12.73 9.89 -19.60
N GLU A 130 11.80 10.85 -19.79
CA GLU A 130 12.07 12.10 -20.48
C GLU A 130 13.16 12.95 -19.81
N TYR A 131 13.44 12.72 -18.52
CA TYR A 131 14.47 13.42 -17.74
C TYR A 131 15.80 12.65 -17.64
N ASP A 132 15.93 11.51 -18.33
CA ASP A 132 17.06 10.60 -18.19
C ASP A 132 18.19 10.83 -19.21
N SER A 133 17.95 11.69 -20.22
CA SER A 133 18.93 11.90 -21.29
C SER A 133 20.31 12.31 -20.75
N PRO A 134 21.41 11.94 -21.41
CA PRO A 134 22.76 12.39 -21.03
C PRO A 134 22.87 13.90 -20.79
N GLU A 135 22.19 14.71 -21.61
CA GLU A 135 22.10 16.16 -21.45
C GLU A 135 21.32 16.56 -20.19
N ALA A 136 20.21 15.88 -19.89
CA ALA A 136 19.39 16.09 -18.70
C ALA A 136 20.14 15.69 -17.40
N GLN A 137 20.86 14.57 -17.42
CA GLN A 137 21.74 14.14 -16.32
C GLN A 137 22.86 15.15 -16.06
N ALA A 138 23.37 15.81 -17.11
CA ALA A 138 24.43 16.80 -16.99
C ALA A 138 23.94 18.20 -16.61
N SER A 139 22.69 18.54 -16.96
CA SER A 139 22.06 19.83 -16.65
C SER A 139 21.42 19.87 -15.27
N GLY A 140 21.18 18.71 -14.66
CA GLY A 140 20.41 18.59 -13.43
C GLY A 140 18.90 18.66 -13.67
N ALA A 141 18.40 18.26 -14.85
CA ALA A 141 16.96 18.22 -15.11
C ALA A 141 16.25 17.07 -14.38
N CYS A 142 16.97 15.97 -14.14
CA CYS A 142 16.56 14.95 -13.16
C CYS A 142 16.94 15.45 -11.76
N GLN A 143 16.05 16.22 -11.15
CA GLN A 143 16.25 16.87 -9.86
C GLN A 143 14.99 16.72 -9.00
N PRO A 144 15.08 16.07 -7.83
CA PRO A 144 13.98 16.01 -6.88
C PRO A 144 13.47 17.41 -6.54
N GLY A 145 12.16 17.59 -6.50
CA GLY A 145 11.53 18.91 -6.30
C GLY A 145 11.35 19.75 -7.56
N GLU A 146 11.93 19.34 -8.68
CA GLU A 146 11.67 19.96 -9.98
C GLU A 146 10.90 19.00 -10.87
N ASN A 147 10.12 19.54 -11.82
CA ASN A 147 9.43 18.76 -12.84
C ASN A 147 8.51 17.65 -12.30
N GLY A 148 8.04 17.77 -11.05
CA GLY A 148 7.23 16.75 -10.39
C GLY A 148 8.00 15.48 -10.02
N ILE A 149 9.34 15.50 -9.99
CA ILE A 149 10.21 14.37 -9.61
C ILE A 149 10.27 14.25 -8.08
N HIS A 150 9.98 13.06 -7.54
CA HIS A 150 10.04 12.83 -6.09
C HIS A 150 11.41 12.36 -5.63
N PHE A 151 12.04 11.44 -6.37
CA PHE A 151 13.39 11.00 -6.06
C PHE A 151 14.18 10.70 -7.31
N ARG A 152 15.50 10.76 -7.18
CA ARG A 152 16.44 10.46 -8.26
C ARG A 152 17.17 9.16 -7.99
N VAL A 153 17.43 8.38 -9.02
CA VAL A 153 18.32 7.21 -8.94
C VAL A 153 19.59 7.51 -9.71
N ARG A 154 20.76 7.28 -9.11
CA ARG A 154 22.04 7.55 -9.78
C ARG A 154 23.16 6.65 -9.28
N THR A 155 24.32 6.81 -9.88
CA THR A 155 25.59 6.27 -9.37
C THR A 155 26.50 7.42 -8.91
N GLY A 156 27.42 7.17 -7.99
CA GLY A 156 28.29 8.24 -7.53
C GLY A 156 29.40 7.82 -6.57
N PRO A 157 30.38 8.74 -6.34
CA PRO A 157 31.50 8.50 -5.44
C PRO A 157 31.09 8.35 -3.97
N GLU A 158 29.85 8.72 -3.60
CA GLU A 158 29.30 8.60 -2.26
C GLU A 158 29.08 7.14 -1.85
N CYS A 159 28.91 6.25 -2.83
CA CYS A 159 28.82 4.80 -2.66
C CYS A 159 29.94 4.11 -3.43
N THR A 160 31.08 3.87 -2.77
CA THR A 160 32.27 3.24 -3.37
C THR A 160 32.74 2.02 -2.58
N GLY A 161 33.54 1.16 -3.22
CA GLY A 161 34.09 -0.04 -2.60
C GLY A 161 32.98 -1.07 -2.28
N PRO A 162 32.78 -1.45 -0.99
CA PRO A 162 31.81 -2.47 -0.59
C PRO A 162 30.35 -1.97 -0.52
N CYS A 163 30.11 -0.69 -0.76
CA CYS A 163 28.78 -0.10 -0.73
C CYS A 163 27.90 -0.65 -1.87
N GLY A 164 26.72 -1.19 -1.53
CA GLY A 164 25.71 -1.70 -2.47
C GLY A 164 24.82 -0.59 -3.00
N GLY A 165 24.27 0.20 -2.07
CA GLY A 165 23.55 1.44 -2.31
C GLY A 165 23.61 2.33 -1.08
N LYS A 166 23.08 3.53 -1.24
CA LYS A 166 22.76 4.46 -0.15
C LYS A 166 21.47 5.16 -0.51
N THR A 167 20.55 5.21 0.44
CA THR A 167 19.33 5.98 0.30
C THR A 167 19.49 7.28 1.07
N TYR A 168 19.11 8.36 0.41
CA TYR A 168 18.99 9.67 0.99
C TYR A 168 17.51 9.90 1.20
N PRO A 169 16.90 9.25 2.21
CA PRO A 169 15.53 9.55 2.52
C PRO A 169 15.52 11.00 2.99
N LYS A 170 14.55 11.79 2.54
CA LYS A 170 14.26 13.03 3.25
C LYS A 170 13.73 12.61 4.62
N ALA A 171 14.50 12.84 5.68
CA ALA A 171 13.93 13.06 6.99
C ALA A 171 13.17 14.37 6.92
N LEU A 172 11.88 14.31 6.61
CA LEU A 172 10.98 15.29 7.16
C LEU A 172 9.71 14.56 7.59
N PRO A 173 9.19 14.87 8.79
CA PRO A 173 7.81 14.56 9.09
C PRO A 173 7.03 15.28 8.02
N GLN A 174 6.34 14.56 7.11
CA GLN A 174 5.35 15.06 6.13
C GLN A 174 5.51 14.44 4.72
N TYR A 175 5.26 13.15 4.60
CA TYR A 175 5.10 12.47 3.31
C TYR A 175 3.78 12.85 2.61
N GLU A 176 3.65 14.09 2.13
CA GLU A 176 2.58 14.53 1.22
C GLU A 176 3.03 15.61 0.25
N PHE A 177 2.12 15.87 -0.68
CA PHE A 177 1.96 17.01 -1.59
C PHE A 177 2.13 18.38 -0.93
N VAL A 178 3.34 18.70 -0.49
CA VAL A 178 3.80 20.09 -0.53
C VAL A 178 4.45 20.30 -1.88
N ASP A 179 4.16 21.44 -2.49
CA ASP A 179 4.71 21.95 -3.75
C ASP A 179 6.09 21.35 -4.06
N PRO A 180 6.37 20.84 -5.28
CA PRO A 180 7.72 20.40 -5.65
C PRO A 180 8.81 21.39 -5.20
N ASP A 181 8.50 22.69 -5.15
CA ASP A 181 9.34 23.77 -4.64
C ASP A 181 9.78 23.64 -3.14
N GLU A 182 9.17 22.74 -2.35
CA GLU A 182 9.52 22.45 -0.94
C GLU A 182 10.29 21.13 -0.74
N LEU A 183 10.52 20.36 -1.79
CA LEU A 183 11.49 19.26 -1.76
C LEU A 183 12.89 19.88 -1.80
N ASP A 184 13.64 19.76 -0.70
CA ASP A 184 15.09 19.98 -0.73
C ASP A 184 15.64 18.90 -1.66
N GLY A 185 16.32 19.30 -2.73
CA GLY A 185 16.55 18.50 -3.94
C GLY A 185 17.51 17.31 -3.82
N ASP A 186 17.54 16.67 -2.66
CA ASP A 186 18.50 15.66 -2.23
C ASP A 186 17.87 14.27 -2.02
N ALA A 187 16.56 14.09 -2.27
CA ALA A 187 15.93 12.77 -2.20
C ALA A 187 16.43 11.85 -3.32
N GLU A 188 17.31 10.91 -3.00
CA GLU A 188 17.92 10.06 -4.03
C GLU A 188 18.37 8.69 -3.51
N ILE A 189 18.52 7.77 -4.46
CA ILE A 189 19.19 6.48 -4.26
C ILE A 189 20.50 6.51 -5.06
N VAL A 190 21.62 6.22 -4.39
CA VAL A 190 22.95 6.21 -4.99
C VAL A 190 23.52 4.81 -4.96
N PHE A 191 23.57 4.15 -6.11
CA PHE A 191 24.14 2.80 -6.23
C PHE A 191 25.65 2.81 -6.47
N GLY A 192 26.31 1.82 -5.86
CA GLY A 192 27.74 1.60 -6.00
C GLY A 192 28.08 0.86 -7.28
N LEU A 193 28.98 1.44 -8.09
CA LEU A 193 29.34 0.87 -9.41
C LEU A 193 29.84 -0.57 -9.34
N GLN A 194 30.58 -0.92 -8.28
CA GLN A 194 31.23 -2.21 -8.19
C GLN A 194 30.26 -3.33 -7.81
N ARG A 195 29.35 -3.12 -6.86
CA ARG A 195 28.43 -4.18 -6.40
C ARG A 195 27.18 -4.26 -7.26
N PHE A 196 26.62 -3.12 -7.66
CA PHE A 196 25.38 -3.09 -8.41
C PHE A 196 25.51 -3.70 -9.82
N PHE A 197 26.57 -3.34 -10.55
CA PHE A 197 26.74 -3.76 -11.96
C PHE A 197 27.57 -5.04 -12.14
N SER A 198 28.26 -5.54 -11.11
CA SER A 198 29.10 -6.75 -11.26
C SER A 198 28.30 -8.04 -11.22
N ASN A 199 27.11 -8.02 -10.59
CA ASN A 199 26.27 -9.18 -10.40
C ASN A 199 24.79 -8.76 -10.37
N VAL A 200 23.98 -9.29 -11.29
CA VAL A 200 22.55 -9.01 -11.39
C VAL A 200 21.81 -9.32 -10.08
N THR A 201 22.17 -10.40 -9.39
CA THR A 201 21.55 -10.76 -8.11
C THR A 201 21.85 -9.71 -7.04
N GLU A 202 23.10 -9.22 -6.94
CA GLU A 202 23.44 -8.17 -5.98
C GLU A 202 22.78 -6.84 -6.35
N GLY A 203 22.75 -6.46 -7.63
CA GLY A 203 22.03 -5.27 -8.09
C GLY A 203 20.56 -5.32 -7.70
N ARG A 204 19.89 -6.46 -7.89
CA ARG A 204 18.49 -6.67 -7.51
C ARG A 204 18.24 -6.59 -6.00
N ILE A 205 19.09 -7.22 -5.19
CA ILE A 205 18.98 -7.14 -3.73
C ILE A 205 19.14 -5.69 -3.27
N ASN A 206 20.17 -4.99 -3.73
CA ASN A 206 20.39 -3.59 -3.37
C ASN A 206 19.22 -2.71 -3.83
N ALA A 207 18.69 -2.92 -5.04
CA ALA A 207 17.56 -2.13 -5.53
C ALA A 207 16.30 -2.30 -4.66
N LEU A 208 15.97 -3.53 -4.26
CA LEU A 208 14.87 -3.79 -3.33
C LEU A 208 15.10 -3.12 -1.97
N HIS A 209 16.30 -3.27 -1.41
CA HIS A 209 16.70 -2.73 -0.11
C HIS A 209 16.57 -1.20 -0.07
N GLU A 210 17.21 -0.50 -1.01
CA GLU A 210 17.19 0.97 -1.05
C GLU A 210 15.77 1.52 -1.33
N LEU A 211 14.98 0.83 -2.16
CA LEU A 211 13.57 1.19 -2.34
C LEU A 211 12.76 0.96 -1.07
N GLY A 212 13.09 -0.06 -0.26
CA GLY A 212 12.51 -0.28 1.07
C GLY A 212 12.70 0.93 1.98
N HIS A 213 13.91 1.48 2.03
CA HIS A 213 14.17 2.75 2.71
C HIS A 213 13.38 3.92 2.13
N MET A 214 13.26 4.00 0.79
CA MET A 214 12.48 5.06 0.12
C MET A 214 10.99 5.03 0.50
N ILE A 215 10.44 3.85 0.79
CA ILE A 215 9.06 3.68 1.28
C ILE A 215 8.98 3.52 2.81
N GLY A 216 10.06 3.86 3.53
CA GLY A 216 10.04 4.06 4.97
C GLY A 216 10.42 2.87 5.85
N PHE A 217 10.84 1.74 5.26
CA PHE A 217 11.36 0.62 6.05
C PHE A 217 12.76 0.91 6.60
N THR A 218 13.03 0.36 7.77
CA THR A 218 14.36 0.36 8.41
C THR A 218 14.95 -1.04 8.39
N HIS A 219 16.18 -1.17 8.86
CA HIS A 219 16.87 -2.43 8.89
C HIS A 219 16.24 -3.48 9.83
N GLU A 220 16.17 -4.72 9.35
CA GLU A 220 15.51 -5.81 10.08
C GLU A 220 16.37 -6.34 11.24
N HIS A 221 17.72 -6.34 11.11
CA HIS A 221 18.64 -6.83 12.15
C HIS A 221 18.59 -6.03 13.46
N LEU A 222 17.96 -4.85 13.45
CA LEU A 222 17.73 -4.04 14.64
C LEU A 222 16.77 -4.71 15.63
N ARG A 223 15.96 -5.67 15.20
CA ARG A 223 15.04 -6.43 16.05
C ARG A 223 15.73 -7.46 16.95
N TRP A 224 17.02 -7.76 16.73
CA TRP A 224 17.81 -8.70 17.54
C TRP A 224 19.23 -8.17 17.80
N ILE A 225 19.30 -6.90 18.20
CA ILE A 225 20.54 -6.18 18.42
C ILE A 225 21.45 -6.81 19.49
N ASP A 226 20.87 -7.49 20.48
CA ASP A 226 21.60 -8.17 21.56
C ASP A 226 22.45 -9.36 21.05
N GLU A 227 22.15 -9.88 19.86
CA GLU A 227 22.93 -10.94 19.21
C GLU A 227 24.07 -10.39 18.34
N GLN A 228 24.10 -9.09 18.08
CA GLN A 228 25.09 -8.45 17.21
C GLN A 228 26.43 -8.25 17.91
N GLU A 229 27.51 -8.30 17.13
CA GLU A 229 28.86 -8.03 17.64
C GLU A 229 28.97 -6.55 18.05
N PRO A 230 29.30 -6.21 19.32
CA PRO A 230 29.24 -4.84 19.85
C PRO A 230 30.13 -3.79 19.17
N ASN A 231 31.06 -4.23 18.32
CA ASN A 231 31.98 -3.34 17.58
C ASN A 231 31.65 -3.25 16.08
N ASN A 232 30.63 -3.97 15.60
CA ASN A 232 30.19 -3.85 14.22
C ASN A 232 29.17 -2.71 14.13
N LEU A 233 29.66 -1.49 13.88
CA LEU A 233 28.83 -0.29 13.85
C LEU A 233 27.75 -0.33 12.77
N ALA A 234 27.87 -1.12 11.70
CA ALA A 234 26.79 -1.30 10.73
C ALA A 234 25.59 -2.08 11.32
N CYS A 235 25.86 -2.97 12.28
CA CYS A 235 24.85 -3.84 12.86
C CYS A 235 24.37 -3.38 14.23
N SER A 236 25.14 -2.54 14.93
CA SER A 236 24.86 -2.12 16.31
C SER A 236 24.73 -0.59 16.47
N ALA A 237 24.52 0.15 15.38
CA ALA A 237 24.68 1.60 15.34
C ALA A 237 23.64 2.39 16.13
N LEU A 238 22.49 1.87 16.51
CA LEU A 238 21.51 2.63 17.30
C LEU A 238 21.20 2.03 18.69
N GLY A 239 21.83 0.88 19.02
CA GLY A 239 21.62 0.19 20.30
C GLY A 239 20.19 -0.36 20.47
N ASN A 240 19.77 -0.54 21.73
CA ASN A 240 18.45 -1.08 22.11
C ASN A 240 17.35 0.02 22.04
N ILE A 241 17.06 0.52 20.84
CA ILE A 241 15.80 1.23 20.56
C ILE A 241 14.71 0.15 20.44
N GLU A 242 13.59 0.33 21.14
CA GLU A 242 12.44 -0.58 21.04
C GLU A 242 11.64 -0.22 19.78
N TRP A 243 11.87 -0.99 18.71
CA TRP A 243 11.20 -0.86 17.43
C TRP A 243 9.88 -1.62 17.44
N ARG A 244 8.81 -1.02 16.92
CA ARG A 244 7.55 -1.73 16.68
C ARG A 244 7.68 -2.60 15.43
N GLY A 245 7.78 -3.91 15.61
CA GLY A 245 7.73 -4.85 14.49
C GLY A 245 6.32 -4.93 13.89
N LEU A 246 6.19 -4.78 12.57
CA LEU A 246 4.94 -5.05 11.85
C LEU A 246 4.67 -6.54 11.66
N THR A 247 5.72 -7.35 11.77
CA THR A 247 5.78 -8.79 11.49
C THR A 247 6.66 -9.48 12.53
N PRO A 248 6.72 -10.83 12.57
CA PRO A 248 7.77 -11.54 13.29
C PRO A 248 9.17 -11.20 12.75
N ASN A 249 10.20 -11.54 13.51
CA ASN A 249 11.59 -11.44 13.06
C ASN A 249 11.80 -12.24 11.78
N ASP A 250 12.39 -11.59 10.78
CA ASP A 250 12.56 -12.15 9.45
C ASP A 250 14.04 -12.20 9.00
N PRO A 251 14.72 -13.35 9.20
CA PRO A 251 16.06 -13.55 8.67
C PRO A 251 16.20 -13.35 7.16
N ASP A 252 15.13 -13.58 6.38
CA ASP A 252 15.14 -13.53 4.92
C ASP A 252 14.78 -12.15 4.35
N SER A 253 14.55 -11.16 5.22
CA SER A 253 14.16 -9.81 4.82
C SER A 253 15.24 -9.15 3.96
N VAL A 254 14.79 -8.48 2.89
CA VAL A 254 15.71 -7.68 2.06
C VAL A 254 16.26 -6.48 2.82
N MET A 255 15.63 -6.07 3.93
CA MET A 255 16.10 -5.01 4.82
C MET A 255 17.17 -5.48 5.81
N GLY A 256 17.61 -6.73 5.75
CA GLY A 256 18.75 -7.23 6.52
C GLY A 256 20.08 -6.81 5.89
N VAL A 257 21.06 -6.44 6.72
CA VAL A 257 22.43 -6.19 6.25
C VAL A 257 23.25 -7.48 6.29
N ASP A 258 23.77 -7.92 5.15
CA ASP A 258 24.52 -9.18 4.93
C ASP A 258 25.63 -9.51 5.96
N SER A 259 26.19 -8.48 6.61
CA SER A 259 27.27 -8.62 7.58
C SER A 259 26.81 -8.86 9.01
N CYS A 260 25.50 -8.75 9.27
CA CYS A 260 24.90 -8.85 10.59
C CYS A 260 24.52 -10.30 10.93
N VAL A 261 24.59 -10.63 12.21
CA VAL A 261 24.25 -11.96 12.71
C VAL A 261 22.75 -12.20 12.51
N GLY A 262 22.38 -13.40 12.09
CA GLY A 262 20.97 -13.82 11.96
C GLY A 262 20.30 -13.43 10.65
N VAL A 263 20.97 -12.69 9.76
CA VAL A 263 20.48 -12.39 8.41
C VAL A 263 20.85 -13.53 7.45
N ASN A 264 19.89 -13.98 6.64
CA ASN A 264 20.07 -14.96 5.59
C ASN A 264 20.41 -14.25 4.27
N ASN A 265 21.67 -14.39 3.85
CA ASN A 265 22.16 -13.65 2.69
C ASN A 265 21.62 -14.20 1.35
N ASN A 266 21.48 -13.31 0.36
CA ASN A 266 21.41 -13.57 -1.09
C ASN A 266 20.05 -13.96 -1.72
N LEU A 267 18.93 -13.40 -1.28
CA LEU A 267 17.63 -13.61 -1.95
C LEU A 267 17.22 -12.35 -2.74
N PRO A 268 17.22 -12.38 -4.09
CA PRO A 268 16.76 -11.25 -4.90
C PRO A 268 15.23 -11.23 -4.98
N ARG A 269 14.55 -11.17 -3.83
CA ARG A 269 13.10 -11.07 -3.70
C ARG A 269 12.75 -10.41 -2.37
N LEU A 270 11.55 -9.83 -2.28
CA LEU A 270 10.92 -9.56 -1.00
C LEU A 270 10.55 -10.88 -0.34
N SER A 271 10.78 -11.01 0.96
CA SER A 271 10.30 -12.15 1.74
C SER A 271 8.77 -12.06 1.94
N ALA A 272 8.16 -13.17 2.39
CA ALA A 272 6.77 -13.19 2.83
C ALA A 272 6.45 -12.12 3.90
N TRP A 273 7.40 -11.84 4.80
CA TRP A 273 7.22 -10.86 5.86
C TRP A 273 7.49 -9.42 5.41
N ASP A 274 8.40 -9.19 4.46
CA ASP A 274 8.57 -7.89 3.81
C ASP A 274 7.25 -7.47 3.14
N ARG A 275 6.64 -8.40 2.39
CA ARG A 275 5.36 -8.16 1.71
C ARG A 275 4.22 -7.94 2.69
N LEU A 276 4.11 -8.76 3.74
CA LEU A 276 3.04 -8.61 4.74
C LEU A 276 3.18 -7.30 5.53
N GLY A 277 4.41 -6.92 5.91
CA GLY A 277 4.68 -5.64 6.55
C GLY A 277 4.31 -4.45 5.65
N THR A 278 4.58 -4.57 4.34
CA THR A 278 4.16 -3.57 3.34
C THR A 278 2.65 -3.49 3.19
N TYR A 279 1.96 -4.64 3.18
CA TYR A 279 0.51 -4.70 3.18
C TYR A 279 -0.06 -3.98 4.41
N TYR A 280 0.45 -4.27 5.62
CA TYR A 280 0.00 -3.58 6.84
C TYR A 280 0.27 -2.07 6.81
N GLN A 281 1.34 -1.64 6.16
CA GLN A 281 1.70 -0.23 6.05
C GLN A 281 0.83 0.52 5.04
N TYR A 282 0.64 -0.05 3.84
CA TYR A 282 0.17 0.68 2.67
C TYR A 282 -1.12 0.15 2.05
N THR A 283 -1.46 -1.12 2.26
CA THR A 283 -2.70 -1.70 1.73
C THR A 283 -3.81 -1.48 2.74
N TRP A 284 -4.84 -0.73 2.36
CA TRP A 284 -5.88 -0.32 3.28
C TRP A 284 -7.23 -0.86 2.85
N GLY A 285 -8.10 -1.06 3.84
CA GLY A 285 -9.39 -1.71 3.68
C GLY A 285 -10.19 -1.11 2.53
N ARG A 286 -10.34 -1.89 1.47
CA ARG A 286 -11.43 -1.71 0.53
C ARG A 286 -12.68 -2.29 1.16
N ARG A 287 -13.76 -1.53 1.14
CA ARG A 287 -15.09 -2.12 1.30
C ARG A 287 -15.33 -2.97 0.07
N ARG A 288 -15.31 -4.29 0.23
CA ARG A 288 -15.98 -5.20 -0.70
C ARG A 288 -17.45 -5.12 -0.34
N ALA A 289 -18.17 -4.23 -1.03
CA ALA A 289 -19.55 -3.95 -0.70
C ALA A 289 -20.32 -5.27 -0.66
N SER A 290 -21.20 -5.42 0.32
CA SER A 290 -22.22 -6.45 0.27
C SER A 290 -22.79 -6.51 -1.14
N MET A 291 -22.66 -7.65 -1.81
CA MET A 291 -23.43 -8.05 -2.99
C MET A 291 -24.90 -7.64 -2.79
N MET A 292 -25.27 -6.43 -3.23
CA MET A 292 -26.53 -5.76 -2.89
C MET A 292 -27.60 -6.19 -3.89
N GLY A 293 -28.01 -7.44 -3.75
CA GLY A 293 -29.29 -7.92 -4.25
C GLY A 293 -29.32 -8.36 -5.71
N VAL A 294 -30.47 -8.92 -6.07
CA VAL A 294 -30.75 -9.70 -7.28
C VAL A 294 -30.74 -8.90 -8.59
N VAL A 295 -30.20 -7.67 -8.60
CA VAL A 295 -30.31 -6.74 -9.74
C VAL A 295 -29.02 -5.96 -10.07
N SER A 296 -27.96 -6.01 -9.26
CA SER A 296 -26.60 -5.63 -9.69
C SER A 296 -25.61 -6.34 -8.77
N GLN A 297 -24.70 -7.12 -9.34
CA GLN A 297 -23.67 -7.90 -8.64
C GLN A 297 -22.33 -7.17 -8.61
N VAL A 298 -22.29 -5.88 -8.96
CA VAL A 298 -21.05 -5.09 -9.05
C VAL A 298 -20.78 -4.37 -7.72
N ASP A 299 -19.50 -4.06 -7.46
CA ASP A 299 -19.01 -3.23 -6.35
C ASP A 299 -19.59 -1.80 -6.43
N ASP A 300 -20.88 -1.66 -6.07
CA ASP A 300 -21.61 -0.41 -6.17
C ASP A 300 -21.32 0.47 -4.96
N TYR A 301 -20.44 1.47 -5.14
CA TYR A 301 -20.21 2.51 -4.16
C TYR A 301 -21.26 3.61 -4.28
N ALA A 302 -22.45 3.40 -3.72
CA ALA A 302 -23.44 4.47 -3.63
C ALA A 302 -23.07 5.48 -2.53
N TYR A 303 -22.40 6.58 -2.89
CA TYR A 303 -21.80 7.55 -1.95
C TYR A 303 -22.79 8.54 -1.33
N ASP A 304 -23.97 8.72 -1.91
CA ASP A 304 -24.96 9.73 -1.49
C ASP A 304 -26.30 9.14 -1.09
N GLY A 305 -26.40 7.82 -1.10
CA GLY A 305 -27.60 7.16 -0.66
C GLY A 305 -28.75 7.07 -1.66
N THR A 306 -28.53 7.55 -2.86
CA THR A 306 -29.53 7.50 -3.94
C THR A 306 -29.57 6.14 -4.64
N GLY A 307 -28.65 5.24 -4.25
CA GLY A 307 -28.34 4.02 -4.98
C GLY A 307 -27.42 4.25 -6.17
N GLN A 308 -27.09 5.51 -6.51
CA GLN A 308 -26.19 5.83 -7.61
C GLN A 308 -24.75 5.78 -7.15
N THR A 309 -23.93 5.13 -7.96
CA THR A 309 -22.50 4.99 -7.73
C THR A 309 -21.73 6.31 -7.96
N GLY A 310 -20.48 6.36 -7.50
CA GLY A 310 -19.71 7.60 -7.53
C GLY A 310 -18.23 7.44 -7.21
N ILE A 311 -17.60 8.56 -6.87
CA ILE A 311 -16.21 8.64 -6.40
C ILE A 311 -16.15 9.64 -5.25
N LEU A 312 -15.53 9.24 -4.14
CA LEU A 312 -15.17 10.18 -3.08
C LEU A 312 -13.69 10.51 -3.17
N TRP A 313 -13.38 11.78 -3.28
CA TRP A 313 -12.02 12.29 -3.34
C TRP A 313 -11.65 12.93 -2.01
N GLN A 314 -10.51 12.54 -1.45
CA GLN A 314 -9.94 13.20 -0.27
C GLN A 314 -8.72 14.02 -0.70
N SER A 315 -8.71 15.30 -0.30
CA SER A 315 -7.55 16.17 -0.51
C SER A 315 -6.58 16.04 0.67
N SER A 316 -5.33 15.71 0.35
CA SER A 316 -4.22 15.60 1.29
C SER A 316 -4.12 16.82 2.24
N ARG A 317 -3.95 16.62 3.56
CA ARG A 317 -3.97 17.67 4.64
C ARG A 317 -5.16 18.60 4.73
N SER A 318 -6.19 18.34 3.95
CA SER A 318 -7.34 19.21 3.85
C SER A 318 -8.55 18.50 4.43
N ALA A 319 -9.42 19.27 5.08
CA ALA A 319 -10.74 18.76 5.43
C ALA A 319 -11.58 18.56 4.16
N GLN A 320 -11.15 19.08 3.01
CA GLN A 320 -11.90 19.04 1.78
C GLN A 320 -12.04 17.60 1.26
N ILE A 321 -13.29 17.24 1.02
CA ILE A 321 -13.70 16.03 0.35
C ILE A 321 -14.59 16.44 -0.81
N GLN A 322 -14.42 15.81 -1.97
CA GLN A 322 -15.36 15.97 -3.08
C GLN A 322 -16.09 14.67 -3.33
N ARG A 323 -17.42 14.72 -3.26
CA ARG A 323 -18.29 13.62 -3.62
C ARG A 323 -18.74 13.80 -5.06
N TRP A 324 -18.44 12.83 -5.90
CA TRP A 324 -18.82 12.78 -7.29
C TRP A 324 -19.89 11.70 -7.43
N THR A 325 -21.15 12.07 -7.68
CA THR A 325 -22.26 11.12 -7.88
C THR A 325 -22.64 11.06 -9.35
N SER A 326 -22.92 9.87 -9.88
CA SER A 326 -23.42 9.71 -11.25
C SER A 326 -24.69 10.54 -11.52
N ALA A 327 -24.65 11.37 -12.56
CA ALA A 327 -25.69 12.36 -12.87
C ALA A 327 -26.75 11.87 -13.87
N ARG A 328 -26.50 10.75 -14.53
CA ARG A 328 -27.30 10.27 -15.67
C ARG A 328 -28.02 8.97 -15.35
N THR A 329 -28.93 8.61 -16.25
CA THR A 329 -29.59 7.30 -16.22
C THR A 329 -28.55 6.22 -16.53
N PRO A 330 -28.69 5.02 -15.92
CA PRO A 330 -27.85 3.87 -16.22
C PRO A 330 -27.56 3.60 -17.69
N GLY A 331 -26.31 3.22 -17.99
CA GLY A 331 -25.79 2.84 -19.30
C GLY A 331 -25.57 4.00 -20.27
N ASN A 332 -25.56 5.25 -19.78
CA ASN A 332 -25.24 6.42 -20.58
C ASN A 332 -23.84 6.94 -20.25
N ALA A 333 -23.25 7.72 -21.15
CA ALA A 333 -21.95 8.36 -20.92
C ALA A 333 -21.85 9.00 -19.53
N ILE A 334 -20.87 8.57 -18.74
CA ILE A 334 -20.66 8.96 -17.35
C ILE A 334 -20.52 10.48 -17.24
N GLU A 335 -21.28 11.06 -16.32
CA GLU A 335 -21.16 12.46 -15.92
C GLU A 335 -21.38 12.51 -14.41
N PHE A 336 -20.56 13.28 -13.70
CA PHE A 336 -20.67 13.39 -12.26
C PHE A 336 -21.26 14.74 -11.84
N LEU A 337 -22.19 14.70 -10.88
CA LEU A 337 -22.50 15.83 -10.02
C LEU A 337 -21.44 15.89 -8.93
N VAL A 338 -20.90 17.08 -8.68
CA VAL A 338 -19.83 17.29 -7.71
C VAL A 338 -20.35 18.13 -6.56
N ASP A 339 -20.28 17.56 -5.36
CA ASP A 339 -20.54 18.23 -4.09
C ASP A 339 -19.27 18.26 -3.24
N GLU A 340 -19.05 19.35 -2.50
CA GLU A 340 -17.97 19.43 -1.51
C GLU A 340 -18.52 19.09 -0.12
N LEU A 341 -17.75 18.32 0.65
CA LEU A 341 -18.00 17.96 2.04
C LEU A 341 -16.73 18.26 2.85
N CYS A 342 -16.89 18.45 4.17
CA CYS A 342 -15.76 18.68 5.06
C CYS A 342 -15.61 17.53 6.06
N ALA A 343 -14.43 16.89 6.07
CA ALA A 343 -14.08 15.77 6.96
C ALA A 343 -14.27 16.09 8.45
N ASN A 344 -14.08 17.35 8.81
CA ASN A 344 -14.26 17.88 10.17
C ASN A 344 -15.71 18.26 10.51
N GLY A 345 -16.67 17.98 9.62
CA GLY A 345 -18.08 18.36 9.75
C GLY A 345 -18.37 19.85 9.64
N GLY A 346 -17.40 20.64 9.15
CA GLY A 346 -17.63 22.02 8.74
C GLY A 346 -18.55 22.14 7.52
N VAL A 347 -18.87 23.38 7.16
CA VAL A 347 -19.57 23.69 5.91
C VAL A 347 -18.57 24.16 4.86
N PRO A 348 -18.69 23.73 3.59
CA PRO A 348 -17.86 24.24 2.51
C PRO A 348 -17.94 25.78 2.35
N PRO A 349 -16.85 26.47 1.96
CA PRO A 349 -15.49 25.92 1.78
C PRO A 349 -14.89 25.50 3.12
N CYS A 350 -14.23 24.34 3.15
CA CYS A 350 -13.72 23.78 4.40
C CYS A 350 -12.64 24.67 5.03
N ASP A 351 -12.78 24.97 6.33
CA ASP A 351 -11.85 25.79 7.09
C ASP A 351 -10.75 24.95 7.77
N GLY A 352 -9.51 25.40 7.67
CA GLY A 352 -8.36 24.91 8.45
C GLY A 352 -7.68 23.64 7.93
N PRO A 353 -6.42 23.38 8.34
CA PRO A 353 -5.76 22.12 8.04
C PRO A 353 -6.47 20.96 8.76
N TYR A 354 -6.60 19.82 8.10
CA TYR A 354 -7.13 18.58 8.67
C TYR A 354 -6.10 17.50 8.40
N ASP A 355 -5.70 16.76 9.42
CA ASP A 355 -4.56 15.85 9.27
C ASP A 355 -3.32 16.61 8.73
N SER A 356 -2.82 17.57 9.50
CA SER A 356 -1.70 18.43 9.09
C SER A 356 -0.41 17.67 8.73
N GLU A 357 -0.39 16.37 9.00
CA GLU A 357 0.77 15.50 8.80
C GLU A 357 0.55 14.44 7.70
N GLY A 358 -0.65 14.32 7.12
CA GLY A 358 -0.95 13.43 5.99
C GLY A 358 -1.08 11.95 6.32
N ARG A 359 -1.54 11.65 7.53
CA ARG A 359 -1.49 10.35 8.19
C ARG A 359 -2.83 9.65 8.29
N VAL A 360 -3.93 10.37 8.04
CA VAL A 360 -5.27 9.84 8.10
C VAL A 360 -5.57 9.05 6.83
N ARG A 361 -6.09 7.85 7.02
CA ARG A 361 -6.44 6.90 5.98
C ARG A 361 -7.96 6.84 5.90
N PRO A 362 -8.58 7.48 4.89
CA PRO A 362 -10.02 7.41 4.70
C PRO A 362 -10.40 6.01 4.19
N ILE A 363 -11.28 5.34 4.92
CA ILE A 363 -11.77 4.00 4.60
C ILE A 363 -13.30 4.10 4.45
N PRO A 364 -13.85 3.82 3.26
CA PRO A 364 -15.29 3.86 3.07
C PRO A 364 -15.94 2.64 3.74
N ALA A 365 -17.07 2.82 4.41
CA ALA A 365 -17.84 1.73 5.00
C ALA A 365 -19.32 2.13 5.16
N LEU A 366 -20.24 1.17 5.08
CA LEU A 366 -21.67 1.39 5.34
C LEU A 366 -21.97 1.19 6.82
N LEU A 367 -21.47 2.06 7.71
CA LEU A 367 -21.53 1.79 9.15
C LEU A 367 -22.94 1.98 9.73
N SER A 368 -23.66 3.03 9.29
CA SER A 368 -25.02 3.33 9.76
C SER A 368 -26.08 2.34 9.27
N GLY A 369 -25.77 1.57 8.22
CA GLY A 369 -26.67 0.57 7.63
C GLY A 369 -27.90 1.13 6.91
N GLY A 370 -28.02 2.47 6.79
CA GLY A 370 -29.04 3.11 5.96
C GLY A 370 -28.74 2.95 4.48
N ALA A 371 -29.75 2.90 3.62
CA ALA A 371 -29.54 2.93 2.16
C ALA A 371 -28.93 4.25 1.67
N SER A 372 -28.77 5.23 2.60
CA SER A 372 -28.50 6.62 2.30
C SER A 372 -27.04 7.07 2.52
N ASP A 373 -26.23 6.28 3.24
CA ASP A 373 -25.14 6.82 4.06
C ASP A 373 -23.84 6.03 3.83
N LEU A 374 -23.02 6.41 2.84
CA LEU A 374 -21.64 5.93 2.84
C LEU A 374 -20.85 6.75 3.87
N ASP A 375 -20.49 6.10 4.96
CA ASP A 375 -19.67 6.64 6.03
C ASP A 375 -18.17 6.48 5.71
N VAL A 376 -17.33 7.28 6.36
CA VAL A 376 -15.88 7.23 6.17
C VAL A 376 -15.20 7.17 7.51
N LEU A 377 -14.47 6.08 7.75
CA LEU A 377 -13.52 6.03 8.86
C LEU A 377 -12.27 6.82 8.46
N PHE A 378 -11.96 7.87 9.21
CA PHE A 378 -10.72 8.61 9.14
C PHE A 378 -9.81 8.08 10.25
N TYR A 379 -8.92 7.16 9.88
CA TYR A 379 -8.06 6.45 10.84
C TYR A 379 -6.58 6.80 10.63
N GLY A 380 -5.92 7.26 11.69
CA GLY A 380 -4.49 7.57 11.72
C GLY A 380 -3.84 6.83 12.89
N SER A 381 -3.04 5.82 12.60
CA SER A 381 -2.40 5.01 13.65
C SER A 381 -1.54 5.84 14.62
N GLY A 382 -1.83 5.77 15.92
CA GLY A 382 -0.98 6.27 17.02
C GLY A 382 -1.59 7.41 17.86
N GLN A 383 -0.98 7.69 19.03
CA GLN A 383 -1.55 8.49 20.14
C GLN A 383 -1.75 10.00 19.90
N VAL A 384 -1.57 10.50 18.68
CA VAL A 384 -1.34 11.94 18.43
C VAL A 384 -2.29 12.51 17.36
N LEU A 385 -3.12 11.66 16.74
CA LEU A 385 -4.21 12.09 15.85
C LEU A 385 -5.55 11.74 16.50
N GLU A 386 -6.54 12.64 16.39
CA GLU A 386 -7.91 12.28 16.76
C GLU A 386 -8.47 11.35 15.68
N ASP A 387 -8.55 10.06 15.98
CA ASP A 387 -9.27 9.10 15.14
C ASP A 387 -10.76 9.45 15.15
N ALA A 388 -11.38 9.41 13.97
CA ALA A 388 -12.78 9.77 13.84
C ALA A 388 -13.49 8.90 12.81
N VAL A 389 -14.72 8.55 13.11
CA VAL A 389 -15.67 8.08 12.10
C VAL A 389 -16.48 9.29 11.66
N ALA A 390 -16.40 9.63 10.38
CA ALA A 390 -17.29 10.62 9.78
C ALA A 390 -18.54 9.91 9.27
N ILE A 391 -19.66 10.15 9.93
CA ILE A 391 -20.97 9.64 9.52
C ILE A 391 -21.58 10.56 8.48
N ASN A 392 -21.97 10.03 7.35
CA ASN A 392 -22.62 10.79 6.29
C ASN A 392 -24.13 10.79 6.54
N ASP A 393 -24.75 11.96 6.61
CA ASP A 393 -26.21 12.10 6.76
C ASP A 393 -26.93 12.43 5.43
N GLY A 394 -26.22 12.25 4.32
CA GLY A 394 -26.62 12.63 2.96
C GLY A 394 -26.27 14.06 2.58
N THR A 395 -26.06 14.96 3.55
CA THR A 395 -25.77 16.38 3.32
C THR A 395 -24.45 16.88 3.89
N SER A 396 -23.98 16.26 4.97
CA SER A 396 -22.77 16.62 5.68
C SER A 396 -22.13 15.39 6.31
N LEU A 397 -20.87 15.55 6.71
CA LEU A 397 -20.15 14.55 7.51
C LEU A 397 -20.22 14.96 8.97
N VAL A 398 -20.61 14.04 9.85
CA VAL A 398 -20.66 14.26 11.29
C VAL A 398 -19.53 13.44 11.92
N PRO A 399 -18.43 14.07 12.38
CA PRO A 399 -17.34 13.34 13.00
C PRO A 399 -17.76 12.84 14.39
N LEU A 400 -17.45 11.57 14.63
CA LEU A 400 -17.54 10.90 15.91
C LEU A 400 -16.15 10.44 16.31
N ASN A 401 -15.58 11.09 17.32
CA ASN A 401 -14.24 10.77 17.81
C ASN A 401 -14.19 9.34 18.36
N LEU A 402 -13.15 8.64 17.98
CA LEU A 402 -12.78 7.33 18.50
C LEU A 402 -11.57 7.50 19.42
N ASP A 403 -11.61 6.84 20.57
CA ASP A 403 -10.48 6.76 21.50
C ASP A 403 -9.60 5.58 21.08
N LEU A 404 -8.91 5.74 19.95
CA LEU A 404 -8.01 4.75 19.36
C LEU A 404 -6.61 5.35 19.29
N ASP A 405 -5.70 4.74 20.05
CA ASP A 405 -4.35 5.25 20.28
C ASP A 405 -3.26 4.28 19.80
N TRP A 406 -3.65 3.25 19.04
CA TRP A 406 -2.81 2.10 18.72
C TRP A 406 -2.83 1.76 17.23
N PHE A 407 -1.76 1.14 16.75
CA PHE A 407 -1.71 0.63 15.39
C PHE A 407 -2.61 -0.59 15.18
N ALA A 408 -3.44 -0.49 14.16
CA ALA A 408 -4.39 -1.45 13.63
C ALA A 408 -4.31 -1.49 12.10
N VAL A 409 -4.69 -2.64 11.54
CA VAL A 409 -5.02 -2.86 10.15
C VAL A 409 -6.55 -2.96 10.07
N PRO A 410 -7.24 -1.94 9.54
CA PRO A 410 -8.70 -1.98 9.44
C PRO A 410 -9.18 -2.99 8.39
N VAL A 411 -10.07 -3.87 8.78
CA VAL A 411 -10.72 -4.87 7.93
C VAL A 411 -12.21 -4.59 7.90
N VAL A 412 -12.70 -4.16 6.74
CA VAL A 412 -14.12 -3.83 6.55
C VAL A 412 -14.87 -5.08 6.14
N GLY A 413 -15.99 -5.36 6.81
CA GLY A 413 -16.89 -6.43 6.41
C GLY A 413 -18.22 -6.35 7.13
N SER A 414 -19.26 -6.86 6.51
CA SER A 414 -20.56 -7.00 7.16
C SER A 414 -20.55 -8.31 7.96
N PHE A 415 -20.28 -8.24 9.26
CA PHE A 415 -20.17 -9.41 10.14
C PHE A 415 -21.44 -9.63 10.99
N GLY A 416 -22.32 -8.63 11.07
CA GLY A 416 -23.57 -8.68 11.82
C GLY A 416 -24.79 -9.14 11.04
N SER A 417 -25.96 -9.15 11.69
CA SER A 417 -27.23 -9.52 11.06
C SER A 417 -27.83 -8.42 10.17
N GLY A 418 -27.46 -7.16 10.40
CA GLY A 418 -27.95 -5.98 9.66
C GLY A 418 -27.13 -5.66 8.41
N ASN A 419 -27.62 -4.75 7.56
CA ASN A 419 -26.93 -4.38 6.31
C ASN A 419 -25.68 -3.53 6.50
N GLY A 420 -25.42 -3.06 7.72
CA GLY A 420 -24.25 -2.26 8.02
C GLY A 420 -22.97 -3.08 7.98
N ASP A 421 -21.89 -2.43 7.57
CA ASP A 421 -20.53 -2.91 7.72
C ASP A 421 -20.05 -2.69 9.15
N GLN A 422 -19.08 -3.49 9.55
CA GLN A 422 -18.30 -3.32 10.76
C GLN A 422 -16.83 -3.26 10.36
N ILE A 423 -16.00 -2.73 11.25
CA ILE A 423 -14.56 -2.59 11.00
C ILE A 423 -13.82 -3.35 12.10
N LEU A 424 -13.19 -4.46 11.73
CA LEU A 424 -12.24 -5.13 12.61
C LEU A 424 -10.92 -4.35 12.56
N LEU A 425 -10.56 -3.75 13.67
CA LEU A 425 -9.25 -3.16 13.89
C LEU A 425 -8.31 -4.28 14.35
N TYR A 426 -7.69 -4.94 13.38
CA TYR A 426 -6.79 -6.07 13.61
C TYR A 426 -5.40 -5.58 14.00
N ARG A 427 -4.86 -6.09 15.10
CA ARG A 427 -3.53 -5.79 15.63
C ARG A 427 -2.66 -7.04 15.46
N PRO A 428 -1.78 -7.08 14.45
CA PRO A 428 -0.95 -8.24 14.20
C PRO A 428 -0.15 -8.69 15.41
N GLY A 429 -0.12 -10.01 15.65
CA GLY A 429 0.62 -10.63 16.74
C GLY A 429 -0.23 -10.96 17.96
N ALA A 430 0.25 -10.60 19.15
CA ALA A 430 -0.36 -10.98 20.43
C ALA A 430 -1.29 -9.90 21.03
N GLU A 431 -1.42 -8.78 20.33
CA GLU A 431 -2.21 -7.64 20.77
C GLU A 431 -3.72 -7.92 20.67
N GLN A 432 -4.54 -7.16 21.40
CA GLN A 432 -5.98 -7.33 21.39
C GLN A 432 -6.64 -6.52 20.27
N ASP A 433 -7.34 -7.21 19.37
CA ASP A 433 -8.15 -6.60 18.33
C ASP A 433 -9.45 -6.00 18.88
N ALA A 434 -10.08 -5.15 18.07
CA ALA A 434 -11.41 -4.62 18.36
C ALA A 434 -12.30 -4.61 17.13
N LEU A 435 -13.54 -5.07 17.25
CA LEU A 435 -14.58 -4.87 16.25
C LEU A 435 -15.31 -3.56 16.56
N LEU A 436 -15.21 -2.58 15.67
CA LEU A 436 -16.00 -1.36 15.68
C LEU A 436 -17.38 -1.63 15.10
N VAL A 437 -18.41 -1.27 15.86
CA VAL A 437 -19.82 -1.40 15.47
C VAL A 437 -20.49 -0.05 15.72
N LEU A 438 -21.13 0.49 14.69
CA LEU A 438 -22.00 1.65 14.84
C LEU A 438 -23.43 1.16 15.10
N ASP A 439 -24.02 1.57 16.22
CA ASP A 439 -25.39 1.23 16.60
C ASP A 439 -26.08 2.45 17.23
N ASP A 440 -27.28 2.78 16.74
CA ASP A 440 -28.08 3.93 17.18
C ASP A 440 -27.28 5.25 17.29
N GLY A 441 -26.37 5.50 16.34
CA GLY A 441 -25.54 6.72 16.29
C GLY A 441 -24.41 6.77 17.32
N ASN A 442 -24.08 5.65 17.97
CA ASN A 442 -22.93 5.52 18.86
C ASN A 442 -22.00 4.41 18.37
N VAL A 443 -20.70 4.57 18.59
CA VAL A 443 -19.72 3.50 18.32
C VAL A 443 -19.54 2.66 19.57
N ALA A 444 -19.78 1.36 19.42
CA ALA A 444 -19.42 0.32 20.38
C ALA A 444 -18.19 -0.44 19.87
N THR A 445 -17.32 -0.84 20.80
CA THR A 445 -16.17 -1.69 20.49
C THR A 445 -16.32 -3.04 21.19
N TYR A 446 -16.17 -4.12 20.43
CA TYR A 446 -16.21 -5.49 20.95
C TYR A 446 -14.81 -6.08 20.89
N PRO A 447 -14.28 -6.62 22.00
CA PRO A 447 -12.96 -7.20 22.01
C PRO A 447 -12.93 -8.44 21.11
N MET A 448 -12.00 -8.46 20.17
CA MET A 448 -11.70 -9.60 19.29
C MET A 448 -10.24 -10.03 19.51
N ASN A 449 -9.83 -11.19 18.99
CA ASN A 449 -8.41 -11.58 19.08
C ASN A 449 -8.01 -12.66 18.06
N PHE A 450 -7.37 -12.24 16.97
CA PHE A 450 -6.59 -13.08 16.09
C PHE A 450 -5.13 -13.02 16.52
N ALA A 451 -4.69 -14.02 17.27
CA ALA A 451 -3.34 -14.09 17.82
C ALA A 451 -2.31 -14.58 16.78
N GLY A 452 -2.12 -13.86 15.67
CA GLY A 452 -1.27 -14.29 14.56
C GLY A 452 -0.83 -13.17 13.62
N TYR A 453 -0.16 -13.55 12.54
CA TYR A 453 0.26 -12.65 11.45
C TYR A 453 -0.21 -13.22 10.12
N GLY A 454 -1.26 -12.62 9.56
CA GLY A 454 -1.77 -13.03 8.27
C GLY A 454 -2.49 -11.92 7.52
N TYR A 455 -2.83 -12.21 6.27
CA TYR A 455 -3.74 -11.41 5.47
C TYR A 455 -5.18 -11.70 5.92
N PRO A 456 -5.95 -10.68 6.36
CA PRO A 456 -7.37 -10.82 6.68
C PRO A 456 -8.22 -10.72 5.42
N LEU A 457 -8.57 -11.85 4.82
CA LEU A 457 -9.37 -11.92 3.61
C LEU A 457 -10.85 -11.91 3.98
N ALA A 458 -11.46 -10.73 4.03
CA ALA A 458 -12.89 -10.57 4.32
C ALA A 458 -13.71 -10.80 3.04
N GLY A 459 -14.63 -11.77 3.10
CA GLY A 459 -15.41 -12.18 1.93
C GLY A 459 -16.65 -12.97 2.31
N ARG A 460 -17.60 -13.12 1.38
CA ARG A 460 -18.81 -13.93 1.59
C ARG A 460 -18.56 -15.37 1.14
N PHE A 461 -17.72 -16.09 1.89
CA PHE A 461 -17.35 -17.44 1.51
C PHE A 461 -18.52 -18.43 1.59
N ARG A 462 -19.44 -18.27 2.55
CA ARG A 462 -20.58 -19.18 2.82
C ARG A 462 -21.94 -18.73 2.23
N GLY A 463 -21.91 -17.73 1.34
CA GLY A 463 -23.10 -17.20 0.67
C GLY A 463 -24.11 -16.52 1.61
N PHE A 464 -25.24 -16.06 1.07
CA PHE A 464 -26.27 -15.35 1.85
C PHE A 464 -26.92 -16.20 2.96
N GLY A 465 -26.86 -17.52 2.85
CA GLY A 465 -27.45 -18.45 3.81
C GLY A 465 -26.57 -18.74 5.03
N GLY A 466 -25.24 -18.64 4.88
CA GLY A 466 -24.27 -18.97 5.93
C GLY A 466 -23.95 -17.84 6.90
N GLY A 467 -24.51 -16.65 6.66
CA GLY A 467 -24.13 -15.43 7.34
C GLY A 467 -23.81 -14.35 6.31
N ARG A 468 -23.14 -13.30 6.74
CA ARG A 468 -22.68 -12.23 5.84
C ARG A 468 -21.22 -12.48 5.45
N ASN A 469 -20.31 -11.57 5.74
CA ASN A 469 -18.90 -11.81 5.50
C ASN A 469 -18.31 -12.70 6.61
N ASP A 470 -17.34 -13.50 6.20
CA ASP A 470 -16.42 -14.23 7.03
C ASP A 470 -15.03 -13.64 6.82
N ILE A 471 -14.06 -14.05 7.64
CA ILE A 471 -12.64 -13.75 7.41
C ILE A 471 -11.90 -15.06 7.22
N VAL A 472 -11.23 -15.20 6.08
CA VAL A 472 -10.19 -16.21 5.87
C VAL A 472 -8.85 -15.57 6.21
N TRP A 473 -8.13 -16.15 7.16
CA TRP A 473 -6.81 -15.69 7.56
C TRP A 473 -5.75 -16.52 6.84
N TYR A 474 -4.90 -15.86 6.07
CA TYR A 474 -3.79 -16.49 5.36
C TYR A 474 -2.45 -16.10 5.97
N GLU A 475 -1.71 -17.08 6.48
CA GLU A 475 -0.35 -16.91 6.98
C GLU A 475 0.66 -17.18 5.85
N PRO A 476 1.34 -16.14 5.32
CA PRO A 476 2.11 -16.28 4.08
C PRO A 476 3.40 -17.09 4.23
N HIS A 477 3.97 -17.17 5.44
CA HIS A 477 5.20 -17.93 5.69
C HIS A 477 4.96 -19.44 5.84
N SER A 478 3.84 -19.83 6.44
CA SER A 478 3.50 -21.23 6.71
C SER A 478 2.52 -21.83 5.70
N HIS A 479 1.90 -20.98 4.87
CA HIS A 479 0.70 -21.28 4.07
C HIS A 479 -0.48 -21.81 4.91
N GLY A 480 -0.49 -21.49 6.21
CA GLY A 480 -1.60 -21.81 7.10
C GLY A 480 -2.81 -20.97 6.76
N VAL A 481 -3.98 -21.62 6.63
CA VAL A 481 -5.25 -20.96 6.37
C VAL A 481 -6.25 -21.30 7.46
N SER A 482 -6.70 -20.29 8.21
CA SER A 482 -7.77 -20.42 9.21
C SER A 482 -8.96 -19.54 8.84
N SER A 483 -10.07 -19.67 9.56
CA SER A 483 -11.24 -18.82 9.30
C SER A 483 -12.00 -18.44 10.55
N TRP A 484 -12.59 -17.24 10.52
CA TRP A 484 -13.63 -16.78 11.43
C TRP A 484 -14.95 -16.73 10.68
N GLN A 485 -15.91 -17.49 11.21
CA GLN A 485 -17.22 -17.68 10.60
C GLN A 485 -18.27 -17.09 11.53
N TRP A 486 -18.87 -15.97 11.14
CA TRP A 486 -19.92 -15.34 11.95
C TRP A 486 -21.21 -16.12 11.78
N ASP A 487 -21.71 -16.73 12.86
CA ASP A 487 -22.81 -17.69 12.80
C ASP A 487 -24.05 -17.28 13.62
N HIS A 488 -24.03 -16.18 14.37
CA HIS A 488 -25.16 -15.78 15.25
C HIS A 488 -25.36 -14.26 15.44
N GLN A 489 -26.40 -13.88 16.22
CA GLN A 489 -26.64 -12.51 16.71
C GLN A 489 -25.50 -12.05 17.63
N ASP A 490 -25.32 -10.73 17.79
CA ASP A 490 -24.32 -10.13 18.70
C ASP A 490 -22.84 -10.38 18.35
N PHE A 491 -22.52 -10.64 17.08
CA PHE A 491 -21.14 -10.78 16.55
C PHE A 491 -20.33 -11.95 17.10
N GLU A 492 -20.99 -13.00 17.60
CA GLU A 492 -20.33 -14.28 17.90
C GLU A 492 -19.87 -14.96 16.60
N PHE A 493 -18.70 -15.62 16.66
CA PHE A 493 -18.12 -16.33 15.52
C PHE A 493 -17.49 -17.67 15.92
N ALA A 494 -17.53 -18.62 15.00
CA ALA A 494 -16.76 -19.86 15.06
C ALA A 494 -15.37 -19.65 14.45
N ALA A 495 -14.32 -19.88 15.25
CA ALA A 495 -12.95 -19.92 14.77
C ALA A 495 -12.57 -21.36 14.41
N ASN A 496 -12.22 -21.59 13.15
CA ASN A 496 -11.70 -22.87 12.71
C ASN A 496 -10.18 -22.88 12.71
N SER A 497 -9.60 -23.98 13.19
CA SER A 497 -8.15 -24.15 13.23
C SER A 497 -7.55 -24.12 11.83
N PRO A 498 -6.29 -23.65 11.69
CA PRO A 498 -5.65 -23.58 10.39
C PRO A 498 -5.55 -24.97 9.73
N PHE A 499 -5.83 -25.02 8.44
CA PHE A 499 -5.45 -26.12 7.56
C PHE A 499 -4.28 -25.68 6.67
N ASP A 500 -3.61 -26.66 6.09
CA ASP A 500 -2.45 -26.45 5.24
C ASP A 500 -2.89 -26.11 3.80
N GLY A 501 -2.61 -24.88 3.35
CA GLY A 501 -2.90 -24.42 2.00
C GLY A 501 -2.18 -25.22 0.90
N GLU A 502 -1.08 -25.91 1.23
CA GLU A 502 -0.41 -26.83 0.30
C GLU A 502 -1.33 -28.00 -0.11
N ALA A 503 -2.26 -28.40 0.75
CA ALA A 503 -3.24 -29.43 0.43
C ALA A 503 -4.16 -29.01 -0.74
N LEU A 504 -4.24 -27.71 -1.00
CA LEU A 504 -4.97 -27.08 -2.10
C LEU A 504 -4.04 -26.45 -3.14
N GLY A 505 -2.77 -26.86 -3.18
CA GLY A 505 -1.86 -26.57 -4.29
C GLY A 505 -0.96 -25.35 -4.12
N LEU A 506 -0.99 -24.64 -2.98
CA LEU A 506 0.04 -23.65 -2.70
C LEU A 506 1.40 -24.33 -2.56
N GLU A 507 2.44 -23.73 -3.12
CA GLU A 507 3.78 -24.29 -3.13
C GLU A 507 4.66 -23.70 -2.00
N GLN A 508 5.34 -24.57 -1.25
CA GLN A 508 6.28 -24.15 -0.20
C GLN A 508 7.40 -23.25 -0.72
N GLY A 509 7.63 -22.15 -0.02
CA GLY A 509 8.64 -21.16 -0.38
C GLY A 509 8.26 -20.28 -1.58
N MET A 510 7.04 -20.47 -2.11
CA MET A 510 6.43 -19.54 -3.04
C MET A 510 5.60 -18.53 -2.27
N GLU A 511 5.38 -17.37 -2.87
CA GLU A 511 4.65 -16.31 -2.22
C GLU A 511 3.44 -15.96 -3.07
N TYR A 512 2.30 -15.83 -2.40
CA TYR A 512 1.03 -15.64 -3.07
C TYR A 512 0.36 -14.36 -2.64
N MET A 513 -0.17 -13.67 -3.63
CA MET A 513 -1.06 -12.54 -3.50
C MET A 513 -2.50 -13.06 -3.64
N PRO A 514 -3.30 -13.08 -2.57
CA PRO A 514 -4.69 -13.48 -2.68
C PRO A 514 -5.47 -12.41 -3.43
N ILE A 515 -6.28 -12.85 -4.38
CA ILE A 515 -7.21 -12.03 -5.15
C ILE A 515 -8.60 -12.59 -4.89
N LEU A 516 -9.45 -11.86 -4.18
CA LEU A 516 -10.81 -12.33 -3.92
C LEU A 516 -11.78 -11.86 -5.01
N GLY A 517 -12.73 -12.72 -5.35
CA GLY A 517 -13.88 -12.36 -6.18
C GLY A 517 -14.87 -13.50 -6.41
N ASP A 518 -16.05 -13.22 -6.94
CA ASP A 518 -17.01 -14.24 -7.39
C ASP A 518 -16.74 -14.58 -8.86
N PHE A 519 -15.75 -15.46 -9.09
CA PHE A 519 -15.23 -15.75 -10.43
C PHE A 519 -16.03 -16.85 -11.15
N ASN A 520 -17.07 -17.41 -10.51
CA ASN A 520 -17.99 -18.39 -11.11
C ASN A 520 -19.47 -18.01 -10.96
N GLY A 521 -19.79 -16.81 -10.51
CA GLY A 521 -21.15 -16.26 -10.45
C GLY A 521 -22.09 -16.98 -9.48
N ASP A 522 -21.57 -17.75 -8.53
CA ASP A 522 -22.39 -18.53 -7.58
C ASP A 522 -22.72 -17.77 -6.28
N ALA A 523 -22.30 -16.50 -6.20
CA ALA A 523 -22.43 -15.60 -5.06
C ALA A 523 -21.61 -16.02 -3.82
N LEU A 524 -20.63 -16.89 -4.00
CA LEU A 524 -19.59 -17.19 -3.02
C LEU A 524 -18.29 -16.47 -3.41
N THR A 525 -17.54 -16.01 -2.42
CA THR A 525 -16.21 -15.43 -2.67
C THR A 525 -15.19 -16.54 -2.93
N ASP A 526 -14.59 -16.53 -4.11
CA ASP A 526 -13.43 -17.35 -4.48
C ASP A 526 -12.11 -16.65 -4.14
N ILE A 527 -11.00 -17.39 -4.20
CA ILE A 527 -9.65 -16.85 -3.99
C ILE A 527 -8.72 -17.29 -5.13
N PHE A 528 -8.22 -16.34 -5.90
CA PHE A 528 -7.15 -16.58 -6.84
C PHE A 528 -5.79 -16.26 -6.20
N TRP A 529 -4.95 -17.26 -6.02
CA TRP A 529 -3.60 -17.15 -5.48
C TRP A 529 -2.61 -16.88 -6.59
N TYR A 530 -2.20 -15.62 -6.70
CA TYR A 530 -1.28 -15.17 -7.73
C TYR A 530 0.16 -15.12 -7.22
N SER A 531 1.05 -15.84 -7.90
CA SER A 531 2.47 -15.98 -7.56
C SER A 531 3.39 -14.98 -8.27
N ALA A 532 2.84 -14.15 -9.17
CA ALA A 532 3.60 -13.19 -9.96
C ALA A 532 4.77 -13.80 -10.74
N GLY A 533 4.55 -14.95 -11.36
CA GLY A 533 5.52 -15.61 -12.23
C GLY A 533 6.64 -16.37 -11.49
N ASP A 534 6.65 -16.34 -10.16
CA ASP A 534 7.61 -17.11 -9.36
C ASP A 534 7.19 -18.60 -9.29
N GLY A 535 5.88 -18.93 -9.34
CA GLY A 535 5.35 -20.28 -9.16
C GLY A 535 4.10 -20.58 -9.98
N ALA A 536 3.39 -21.67 -9.65
CA ALA A 536 2.08 -21.93 -10.21
C ALA A 536 1.01 -21.07 -9.51
N ASP A 537 0.12 -20.46 -10.30
CA ASP A 537 -1.04 -19.75 -9.76
C ASP A 537 -2.18 -20.74 -9.51
N ILE A 538 -2.98 -20.49 -8.48
CA ILE A 538 -3.99 -21.45 -8.04
C ILE A 538 -5.32 -20.73 -7.82
N MET A 539 -6.37 -21.20 -8.48
CA MET A 539 -7.74 -20.77 -8.19
C MET A 539 -8.34 -21.66 -7.12
N TRP A 540 -8.88 -21.06 -6.06
CA TRP A 540 -9.70 -21.71 -5.05
C TRP A 540 -11.16 -21.30 -5.24
N TRP A 541 -11.93 -22.20 -5.82
CA TRP A 541 -13.38 -22.06 -5.93
C TRP A 541 -14.02 -22.37 -4.58
N SER A 542 -14.80 -21.44 -4.04
CA SER A 542 -15.58 -21.72 -2.84
C SER A 542 -16.64 -22.77 -3.14
N GLN A 543 -16.63 -23.84 -2.37
CA GLN A 543 -17.68 -24.87 -2.36
C GLN A 543 -18.33 -24.92 -0.97
N SER A 544 -18.25 -23.80 -0.28
CA SER A 544 -18.70 -23.64 1.09
C SER A 544 -20.22 -23.83 1.18
N ASP A 545 -20.67 -24.26 2.34
CA ASP A 545 -22.09 -24.26 2.70
C ASP A 545 -22.34 -23.31 3.87
N MET A 546 -23.57 -23.30 4.39
CA MET A 546 -23.92 -22.39 5.47
C MET A 546 -23.11 -22.62 6.76
N ASP A 547 -22.59 -23.82 6.96
CA ASP A 547 -21.96 -24.24 8.21
C ASP A 547 -20.42 -24.31 8.11
N SER A 548 -19.84 -24.24 6.90
CA SER A 548 -18.42 -24.47 6.70
C SER A 548 -17.85 -23.77 5.46
N ILE A 549 -16.65 -23.20 5.62
CA ILE A 549 -15.83 -22.71 4.51
C ILE A 549 -15.00 -23.85 3.94
N ILE A 550 -15.18 -24.13 2.65
CA ILE A 550 -14.50 -25.21 1.92
C ILE A 550 -14.15 -24.70 0.53
N PHE A 551 -12.96 -25.06 0.06
CA PHE A 551 -12.51 -24.72 -1.29
C PHE A 551 -12.18 -25.99 -2.09
N SER A 552 -12.35 -25.88 -3.40
CA SER A 552 -11.72 -26.78 -4.37
C SER A 552 -10.67 -26.00 -5.17
N ALA A 553 -9.58 -26.66 -5.54
CA ALA A 553 -8.45 -26.00 -6.19
C ALA A 553 -8.32 -26.38 -7.68
N ALA A 554 -7.98 -25.40 -8.51
CA ALA A 554 -7.62 -25.57 -9.91
C ALA A 554 -6.35 -24.78 -10.22
N SER A 555 -5.46 -25.35 -11.04
CA SER A 555 -4.27 -24.63 -11.50
C SER A 555 -4.62 -23.57 -12.54
N ALA A 556 -3.99 -22.41 -12.44
CA ALA A 556 -4.00 -21.36 -13.43
C ALA A 556 -2.56 -20.93 -13.77
N GLU A 557 -2.40 -20.12 -14.81
CA GLU A 557 -1.08 -19.58 -15.17
C GLU A 557 -1.21 -18.15 -15.69
N VAL A 558 -0.64 -17.22 -14.94
CA VAL A 558 -0.44 -15.83 -15.28
C VAL A 558 1.04 -15.63 -15.55
N THR A 559 1.40 -15.64 -16.83
CA THR A 559 2.76 -15.29 -17.23
C THR A 559 2.93 -13.78 -17.12
N HIS A 560 3.89 -13.32 -16.31
CA HIS A 560 4.29 -11.93 -15.97
C HIS A 560 3.71 -11.36 -14.67
N ASP A 561 4.36 -10.28 -14.24
CA ASP A 561 4.07 -9.45 -13.09
C ASP A 561 2.98 -8.42 -13.42
N TYR A 562 1.95 -8.38 -12.59
CA TYR A 562 0.79 -7.51 -12.77
C TYR A 562 0.30 -6.97 -11.42
N ARG A 563 -0.40 -5.83 -11.48
CA ARG A 563 -1.32 -5.39 -10.43
C ARG A 563 -2.74 -5.81 -10.82
N PRO A 564 -3.38 -6.72 -10.09
CA PRO A 564 -4.73 -7.17 -10.40
C PRO A 564 -5.78 -6.25 -9.79
N PHE A 565 -6.83 -6.02 -10.57
CA PHE A 565 -8.05 -5.33 -10.14
C PHE A 565 -9.25 -6.21 -10.51
N VAL A 566 -10.17 -6.34 -9.57
CA VAL A 566 -11.38 -7.16 -9.73
C VAL A 566 -12.57 -6.25 -10.03
N GLY A 567 -13.47 -6.74 -10.87
CA GLY A 567 -14.74 -6.09 -11.25
C GLY A 567 -15.38 -6.87 -12.39
N ASP A 568 -16.70 -6.78 -12.57
CA ASP A 568 -17.41 -7.40 -13.71
C ASP A 568 -17.22 -6.52 -14.95
N PHE A 569 -16.28 -6.84 -15.85
CA PHE A 569 -15.93 -5.98 -16.99
C PHE A 569 -16.73 -6.30 -18.26
N ASP A 570 -17.67 -7.24 -18.21
CA ASP A 570 -18.60 -7.52 -19.31
C ASP A 570 -20.09 -7.58 -18.92
N GLY A 571 -20.42 -7.27 -17.68
CA GLY A 571 -21.78 -7.12 -17.16
C GLY A 571 -22.54 -8.44 -17.11
N ASN A 572 -21.83 -9.56 -16.90
CA ASN A 572 -22.42 -10.89 -16.91
C ASN A 572 -22.85 -11.40 -15.52
N GLY A 573 -22.55 -10.65 -14.45
CA GLY A 573 -22.82 -10.99 -13.06
C GLY A 573 -21.72 -11.84 -12.38
N THR A 574 -20.65 -12.18 -13.11
CA THR A 574 -19.44 -12.83 -12.62
C THR A 574 -18.32 -11.79 -12.59
N GLU A 575 -17.51 -11.78 -11.54
CA GLU A 575 -16.39 -10.88 -11.45
C GLU A 575 -15.23 -11.33 -12.36
N ASP A 576 -14.51 -10.35 -12.90
CA ASP A 576 -13.37 -10.55 -13.79
C ASP A 576 -12.08 -10.05 -13.15
N ILE A 577 -10.94 -10.31 -13.81
CA ILE A 577 -9.63 -9.78 -13.36
C ILE A 577 -8.97 -8.96 -14.47
N LEU A 578 -8.78 -7.66 -14.19
CA LEU A 578 -7.85 -6.80 -14.92
C LEU A 578 -6.44 -7.03 -14.38
N TRP A 579 -5.61 -7.69 -15.18
CA TRP A 579 -4.17 -7.78 -14.99
C TRP A 579 -3.51 -6.54 -15.58
N PHE A 580 -3.33 -5.50 -14.74
CA PHE A 580 -2.69 -4.27 -15.17
C PHE A 580 -1.16 -4.41 -15.17
N ALA A 581 -0.55 -4.22 -16.34
CA ALA A 581 0.88 -4.10 -16.48
C ALA A 581 1.24 -2.61 -16.42
N PRO A 582 1.98 -2.17 -15.39
CA PRO A 582 2.59 -0.86 -15.44
C PRO A 582 3.58 -0.80 -16.61
N TYR A 583 3.65 0.36 -17.25
CA TYR A 583 4.50 0.59 -18.40
C TYR A 583 5.97 0.58 -17.97
N ALA A 584 6.72 -0.38 -18.49
CA ALA A 584 8.17 -0.46 -18.35
C ALA A 584 8.78 -0.33 -19.75
N GLU A 585 9.71 0.62 -19.92
CA GLU A 585 10.37 0.80 -21.20
C GLU A 585 11.19 -0.43 -21.61
N ALA A 586 11.78 -1.12 -20.62
CA ALA A 586 12.66 -2.25 -20.84
C ALA A 586 11.93 -3.57 -21.15
N VAL A 587 10.73 -3.80 -20.58
CA VAL A 587 10.09 -5.13 -20.56
C VAL A 587 8.82 -5.23 -21.42
N GLN A 588 8.19 -4.09 -21.79
CA GLN A 588 7.02 -4.03 -22.70
C GLN A 588 5.92 -5.07 -22.45
N VAL A 589 5.54 -5.28 -21.19
CA VAL A 589 4.40 -6.13 -20.82
C VAL A 589 3.09 -5.39 -21.14
N THR A 590 2.08 -6.10 -21.62
CA THR A 590 0.75 -5.52 -21.90
C THR A 590 -0.28 -5.99 -20.89
N SER A 591 -1.16 -5.07 -20.50
CA SER A 591 -2.31 -5.36 -19.66
C SER A 591 -3.28 -6.33 -20.34
N LYS A 592 -4.11 -7.02 -19.57
CA LYS A 592 -5.13 -7.93 -20.09
C LYS A 592 -6.29 -8.05 -19.11
N ILE A 593 -7.48 -8.33 -19.60
CA ILE A 593 -8.62 -8.75 -18.78
C ILE A 593 -8.82 -10.25 -18.96
N TRP A 594 -9.09 -10.94 -17.87
CA TRP A 594 -9.64 -12.29 -17.86
C TRP A 594 -11.13 -12.19 -17.59
N TYR A 595 -11.93 -12.50 -18.61
CA TYR A 595 -13.39 -12.56 -18.51
C TYR A 595 -13.82 -13.95 -18.08
N PHE A 596 -14.33 -14.08 -16.86
CA PHE A 596 -14.81 -15.32 -16.27
C PHE A 596 -16.25 -15.63 -16.66
N THR A 597 -16.68 -16.86 -16.39
CA THR A 597 -18.03 -17.34 -16.63
C THR A 597 -18.46 -18.30 -15.52
N GLU A 598 -19.78 -18.50 -15.39
CA GLU A 598 -20.37 -19.45 -14.44
C GLU A 598 -19.91 -20.92 -14.56
N GLN A 599 -19.08 -21.26 -15.55
CA GLN A 599 -18.59 -22.61 -15.77
C GLN A 599 -17.16 -22.81 -15.27
N GLU A 600 -16.67 -21.95 -14.37
CA GLU A 600 -15.28 -21.96 -13.86
C GLU A 600 -14.25 -21.84 -15.00
N THR A 601 -14.59 -21.08 -16.04
CA THR A 601 -13.72 -20.84 -17.20
C THR A 601 -13.53 -19.36 -17.44
N TYR A 602 -12.42 -18.99 -18.07
CA TYR A 602 -12.17 -17.62 -18.48
C TYR A 602 -11.64 -17.53 -19.91
N THR A 603 -11.76 -16.34 -20.49
CA THR A 603 -11.11 -15.95 -21.74
C THR A 603 -10.26 -14.71 -21.50
N SER A 604 -9.13 -14.58 -22.21
CA SER A 604 -8.23 -13.43 -22.04
C SER A 604 -8.31 -12.48 -23.23
N GLN A 605 -8.37 -11.17 -22.94
CA GLN A 605 -8.31 -10.09 -23.91
C GLN A 605 -7.20 -9.12 -23.54
N THR A 606 -6.27 -8.88 -24.47
CA THR A 606 -5.19 -7.93 -24.26
C THR A 606 -5.72 -6.49 -24.32
N LEU A 607 -5.23 -5.65 -23.42
CA LEU A 607 -5.43 -4.21 -23.39
C LEU A 607 -4.09 -3.51 -23.59
N SER A 608 -4.07 -2.47 -24.42
CA SER A 608 -2.87 -1.64 -24.58
C SER A 608 -2.97 -0.41 -23.70
N THR A 609 -2.36 -0.49 -22.52
CA THR A 609 -1.98 0.67 -21.71
C THR A 609 -0.54 1.04 -22.05
N ARG A 610 -0.21 2.33 -22.14
CA ARG A 610 1.16 2.81 -22.45
C ARG A 610 1.69 3.81 -21.41
N GLN A 611 1.10 3.80 -20.22
CA GLN A 611 1.43 4.70 -19.13
C GLN A 611 1.25 3.95 -17.81
N ASP A 612 1.93 4.42 -16.78
CA ASP A 612 1.69 3.99 -15.41
C ASP A 612 0.45 4.70 -14.88
N TYR A 613 -0.54 3.90 -14.48
CA TYR A 613 -1.79 4.36 -13.90
C TYR A 613 -2.00 3.72 -12.54
N SER A 614 -2.85 4.34 -11.74
CA SER A 614 -3.47 3.73 -10.56
C SER A 614 -4.95 3.44 -10.88
N PRO A 615 -5.31 2.30 -11.50
CA PRO A 615 -6.69 2.01 -11.90
C PRO A 615 -7.66 2.03 -10.70
N TYR A 616 -8.76 2.76 -10.86
CA TYR A 616 -9.88 2.74 -9.92
C TYR A 616 -11.09 2.13 -10.64
N VAL A 617 -11.57 1.00 -10.12
CA VAL A 617 -12.60 0.15 -10.72
C VAL A 617 -13.84 0.21 -9.86
N ALA A 618 -14.96 0.55 -10.50
CA ALA A 618 -16.32 0.48 -9.95
C ALA A 618 -17.29 0.71 -11.11
N ASP A 619 -18.56 0.33 -10.95
CA ASP A 619 -19.62 0.76 -11.85
C ASP A 619 -19.89 2.26 -11.60
N PHE A 620 -19.56 3.19 -12.50
CA PHE A 620 -19.76 4.64 -12.28
C PHE A 620 -21.07 5.16 -12.90
N ASP A 621 -21.77 4.36 -13.69
CA ASP A 621 -23.05 4.71 -14.28
C ASP A 621 -24.23 3.85 -13.81
N ASP A 622 -24.03 2.93 -12.87
CA ASP A 622 -25.05 2.05 -12.27
C ASP A 622 -25.70 1.14 -13.34
N ASP A 623 -24.91 0.70 -14.34
CA ASP A 623 -25.38 -0.13 -15.45
C ASP A 623 -25.20 -1.65 -15.25
N GLY A 624 -24.61 -2.04 -14.11
CA GLY A 624 -24.30 -3.41 -13.75
C GLY A 624 -23.00 -3.91 -14.36
N CYS A 625 -22.12 -3.02 -14.84
CA CYS A 625 -20.78 -3.35 -15.30
C CYS A 625 -19.73 -2.40 -14.70
N SER A 626 -18.54 -2.92 -14.43
CA SER A 626 -17.42 -2.19 -13.85
C SER A 626 -16.72 -1.31 -14.88
N ASP A 627 -16.69 -0.02 -14.61
CA ASP A 627 -15.92 0.98 -15.33
C ASP A 627 -14.48 1.09 -14.81
N ILE A 628 -13.62 1.78 -15.56
CA ILE A 628 -12.22 1.99 -15.18
C ILE A 628 -11.88 3.48 -15.29
N LEU A 629 -11.58 4.09 -14.15
CA LEU A 629 -10.86 5.35 -14.09
C LEU A 629 -9.35 5.05 -14.07
N TRP A 630 -8.66 5.40 -15.16
CA TRP A 630 -7.21 5.34 -15.25
C TRP A 630 -6.60 6.54 -14.53
N TYR A 631 -6.68 6.55 -13.20
CA TYR A 631 -6.25 7.69 -12.40
C TYR A 631 -4.75 7.95 -12.56
N LYS A 632 -4.44 9.20 -12.90
CA LYS A 632 -3.08 9.66 -13.24
C LYS A 632 -2.71 10.92 -12.43
N PRO A 633 -2.37 10.77 -11.14
CA PRO A 633 -2.04 11.88 -10.24
C PRO A 633 -0.80 12.69 -10.65
N ASP A 634 0.11 12.11 -11.42
CA ASP A 634 1.34 12.73 -11.90
C ASP A 634 1.13 13.60 -13.16
N ASP A 635 -0.03 13.53 -13.82
CA ASP A 635 -0.29 14.31 -15.03
C ASP A 635 -0.45 15.81 -14.70
N PRO A 636 0.37 16.71 -15.27
CA PRO A 636 0.25 18.15 -15.02
C PRO A 636 -1.08 18.76 -15.45
N SER A 637 -1.81 18.11 -16.36
CA SER A 637 -3.16 18.52 -16.79
C SER A 637 -4.27 18.02 -15.86
N MET A 638 -3.95 17.10 -14.95
CA MET A 638 -4.88 16.37 -14.07
C MET A 638 -5.95 15.56 -14.82
N GLU A 639 -5.78 15.36 -16.14
CA GLU A 639 -6.68 14.55 -16.96
C GLU A 639 -6.42 13.05 -16.74
N SER A 640 -7.44 12.33 -16.30
CA SER A 640 -7.44 10.87 -16.15
C SER A 640 -8.43 10.24 -17.13
N PRO A 641 -7.99 9.29 -17.99
CA PRO A 641 -8.89 8.60 -18.91
C PRO A 641 -9.99 7.83 -18.16
N LEU A 642 -11.21 7.89 -18.69
CA LEU A 642 -12.36 7.17 -18.15
C LEU A 642 -12.89 6.20 -19.21
N TRP A 643 -12.96 4.93 -18.85
CA TRP A 643 -13.47 3.87 -19.70
C TRP A 643 -14.76 3.35 -19.10
N ARG A 644 -15.85 3.56 -19.83
CA ARG A 644 -17.16 3.05 -19.46
C ARG A 644 -17.37 1.68 -20.06
N CYS A 645 -17.72 0.68 -19.27
CA CYS A 645 -18.03 -0.64 -19.77
C CYS A 645 -19.20 -0.60 -20.76
N LEU A 646 -19.18 -1.52 -21.73
CA LEU A 646 -20.31 -1.83 -22.58
C LEU A 646 -20.80 -3.25 -22.24
N PRO A 647 -21.89 -3.38 -21.44
CA PRO A 647 -22.40 -4.66 -21.00
C PRO A 647 -22.63 -5.62 -22.18
N ASN A 648 -22.17 -6.86 -22.04
CA ASN A 648 -22.23 -7.95 -23.02
C ASN A 648 -21.43 -7.73 -24.31
N GLU A 649 -20.64 -6.65 -24.42
CA GLU A 649 -19.82 -6.38 -25.61
C GLU A 649 -18.32 -6.70 -25.40
N ARG A 650 -17.88 -6.89 -24.15
CA ARG A 650 -16.44 -7.06 -23.77
C ARG A 650 -15.56 -5.95 -24.33
N ASP A 651 -16.09 -4.73 -24.28
CA ASP A 651 -15.48 -3.54 -24.82
C ASP A 651 -15.83 -2.35 -23.93
N PHE A 652 -15.08 -1.25 -24.11
CA PHE A 652 -15.27 -0.02 -23.34
C PHE A 652 -15.53 1.15 -24.28
N ALA A 653 -16.48 1.99 -23.91
CA ALA A 653 -16.58 3.34 -24.45
C ALA A 653 -15.51 4.22 -23.80
N CYS A 654 -14.63 4.79 -24.62
CA CYS A 654 -13.69 5.82 -24.15
C CYS A 654 -14.45 7.14 -23.93
N GLU A 655 -14.77 7.43 -22.68
CA GLU A 655 -15.38 8.70 -22.30
C GLU A 655 -14.34 9.84 -22.37
N PRO A 656 -14.77 11.10 -22.46
CA PRO A 656 -13.85 12.23 -22.31
C PRO A 656 -13.05 12.11 -21.00
N PRO A 657 -11.73 12.36 -21.01
CA PRO A 657 -10.94 12.33 -19.78
C PRO A 657 -11.52 13.25 -18.70
N LEU A 658 -11.48 12.79 -17.45
CA LEU A 658 -11.92 13.55 -16.29
C LEU A 658 -10.78 14.42 -15.78
N VAL A 659 -11.06 15.69 -15.55
CA VAL A 659 -10.13 16.56 -14.80
C VAL A 659 -10.32 16.28 -13.32
N THR A 660 -9.39 15.52 -12.74
CA THR A 660 -9.46 15.11 -11.34
C THR A 660 -9.13 16.26 -10.38
N PRO A 661 -9.60 16.23 -9.12
CA PRO A 661 -9.30 17.30 -8.17
C PRO A 661 -7.81 17.34 -7.84
N ALA A 662 -7.24 18.54 -7.81
CA ALA A 662 -5.83 18.74 -7.51
C ALA A 662 -5.48 18.22 -6.10
N ALA A 663 -4.33 17.54 -5.97
CA ALA A 663 -3.82 17.00 -4.70
C ALA A 663 -4.82 16.08 -3.96
N ALA A 664 -5.76 15.48 -4.68
CA ALA A 664 -6.75 14.57 -4.12
C ALA A 664 -6.63 13.18 -4.74
N TYR A 665 -7.02 12.17 -3.98
CA TYR A 665 -7.03 10.76 -4.39
C TYR A 665 -8.39 10.12 -4.13
N PRO A 666 -8.78 9.09 -4.90
CA PRO A 666 -10.02 8.38 -4.66
C PRO A 666 -9.92 7.56 -3.37
N VAL A 667 -10.92 7.70 -2.50
CA VAL A 667 -11.08 6.91 -1.28
C VAL A 667 -11.53 5.49 -1.66
N GLY A 668 -11.05 4.47 -0.95
CA GLY A 668 -11.32 3.07 -1.30
C GLY A 668 -10.51 2.56 -2.50
N PHE A 669 -9.42 3.24 -2.86
CA PHE A 669 -8.48 2.79 -3.88
C PHE A 669 -7.67 1.54 -3.43
N GLY A 670 -7.24 0.68 -4.38
CA GLY A 670 -6.26 -0.40 -4.17
C GLY A 670 -6.45 -1.70 -4.99
N GLY A 671 -5.44 -2.57 -5.02
CA GLY A 671 -5.56 -3.91 -5.62
C GLY A 671 -6.47 -4.87 -4.83
N ALA A 672 -6.78 -6.02 -5.44
CA ALA A 672 -7.78 -6.99 -4.99
C ALA A 672 -7.39 -7.85 -3.76
N TYR A 673 -6.96 -7.26 -2.65
CA TYR A 673 -6.67 -8.01 -1.41
C TYR A 673 -7.91 -8.36 -0.59
#